data_AF-A0A857A9G1-F1
#
_entry.id   AF-A0A857A9G1-F1
#
_cell.length_a   1.000
_cell.length_b   1.000
_cell.length_c   1.000
_cell.angle_alpha   90.00
_cell.angle_beta   90.00
_cell.angle_gamma   90.00
#
_symmetry.space_group_name_H-M   'P 1'
#
loop_
_entity.id
_entity.type
_entity.pdbx_description
1 polymer ?
#
loop_
_entity_poly.entity_id
_entity_poly.type
_entity_poly.pdbx_seq_one_letter_code
_entity_poly.pdbx_strand_id
1 'polypeptide(L)'
;MNLKRMLAGCAVATALVLAPMSAPSFADAAPAPTGVPAAVPLSSTPKIAKWQELQYGMFMHFGVYSVYGGYYNGHRQGMGYPEQIKAWENIPTDDYLLKAKDLAANFDASAICKTVHDSGMKYLMITSKHHDGFAMWDTKTTDYNIVKQSNYGKDPMKELSTECNKLGVKLAFYFSIIDWTKQTPEPYGNVNPIDEDLMTTVIKPQLTELLTNYGPIAELWFDMGGPTAEQSQRMAQWVHELQPETMVNSRVWNKAGDFEVGGDNSVTTDFHMGPWESIRSIYPACWGYCSWANRDDSAKSYKERELVNNLIGTVASGGQFAYNIGPKGDGTIDAFDAGVVTEVGQWMARHPDAITGARPTWYPAPAWGKVMTKGNDLYFFPELWSPGKTLTLPSVGGHVTAVTVDGTDRSLEFAQDDTTLTVTMSGENPEPNLRPVVKVTFDAAPTYVPTQTVTAVDGATISSEQFFGRASALRYSGAQAYDAYLVNKTDKAITDLTLKFSGNFDASTTYKITLGATSIEVTGAQIQAGEVGEGLSLEPGKVTPLRLELAHPSYYANSIGLRSVSATLHVYGENAATQPPVIATDPSSVSVKAGESATFTVVASGRPAATIQWYRVPKGASEGTAIPDATNGMYTLTTTFEDDGAQFYAVATNANGSATSQRATLTVSKGRDNLALNKTATMSSTGWGGTASRAVDGNTDGVWDNGSVAHTGKQANPWWEVDLGETHPLGVVNVWNRSSSDNCQGISCDQRLHDFWVVASETRLDASFNPATAGAVDGVHMIKVDGVGGRPSAVDFEGFDARFIRVIQPTEFGEFALAEVEAFAAAATTPDPGDQEPPVIKPLTVTANPAEDAQISGDGAFRTVTAKEGTQVTIKVEASGKPTPTLFWQIKREGTDSWAIVEEENGPELSLTIDGENNGSVIRVMAMNEAGFAESGLVALALAEEPAPEPEPSPDPTPDPAPTPDPTPDPAPAPDHTVGTWMNDGAGWWWKISAGGYAKNETLTLGGNVYRFDQNGYMLTGWVYWDGVWRYHNGAGAQVTGWVNLGGSWFYLTPETGAMVTGWQMVGDKWFFFASNGVMMTGWLYTSGTWYYLDPSGAMHTGWLQMGSHWYLMSDSGAMTIGWKPLGSTWYYFGASGQMATGWQQIGGAWYYFGTGGDMYTGGHWIGWRWYTFGSDGRWLG
;
A
#
# COMPACT_ATOMS: atom_id res chain seq x y z
N MET A 1 16.47 65.85 -41.17
CA MET A 1 17.36 66.96 -41.58
C MET A 1 18.79 66.45 -41.55
N ASN A 2 19.54 66.79 -42.60
CA ASN A 2 20.95 66.56 -42.88
C ASN A 2 21.88 66.25 -41.67
N LEU A 3 22.70 65.19 -41.72
CA LEU A 3 23.96 65.05 -42.48
C LEU A 3 25.14 65.78 -41.82
N LYS A 4 26.19 65.03 -41.44
CA LYS A 4 27.62 65.28 -41.79
C LYS A 4 28.52 64.23 -41.12
N ARG A 5 29.15 63.31 -41.87
CA ARG A 5 30.35 63.44 -42.75
C ARG A 5 31.65 63.39 -41.90
N MET A 6 32.75 62.72 -42.26
CA MET A 6 33.26 62.21 -43.55
C MET A 6 34.66 61.56 -43.41
N LEU A 7 35.01 60.67 -44.38
CA LEU A 7 36.29 60.51 -45.14
C LEU A 7 37.54 59.89 -44.44
N ALA A 8 38.43 59.11 -45.09
CA ALA A 8 38.71 58.69 -46.49
C ALA A 8 39.58 57.40 -46.47
N GLY A 9 39.54 56.44 -47.41
CA GLY A 9 40.12 56.41 -48.78
C GLY A 9 41.32 55.41 -48.81
N CYS A 10 41.51 54.44 -49.73
CA CYS A 10 41.65 54.56 -51.20
C CYS A 10 41.75 53.18 -51.92
N ALA A 11 41.26 53.12 -53.19
CA ALA A 11 41.74 52.35 -54.38
C ALA A 11 41.78 50.79 -54.38
N VAL A 12 41.52 50.01 -55.45
CA VAL A 12 41.18 50.16 -56.91
C VAL A 12 40.62 48.79 -57.42
N ALA A 13 39.82 48.87 -58.51
CA ALA A 13 39.14 47.82 -59.30
C ALA A 13 40.05 46.72 -59.92
N THR A 14 39.59 45.55 -60.44
CA THR A 14 38.71 45.35 -61.61
C THR A 14 38.37 43.84 -61.80
N ALA A 15 37.29 43.58 -62.54
CA ALA A 15 36.50 42.36 -62.76
C ALA A 15 37.17 41.11 -63.38
N LEU A 16 36.56 39.94 -63.11
CA LEU A 16 36.32 38.87 -64.10
C LEU A 16 35.01 38.12 -63.77
N VAL A 17 34.17 37.91 -64.79
CA VAL A 17 32.93 37.13 -64.73
C VAL A 17 33.27 35.64 -64.84
N LEU A 18 33.03 34.90 -63.75
CA LEU A 18 32.86 33.45 -63.70
C LEU A 18 31.67 33.22 -62.77
N ALA A 19 30.61 32.55 -63.23
CA ALA A 19 29.51 32.17 -62.35
C ALA A 19 30.03 31.19 -61.28
N PRO A 20 29.96 31.51 -59.97
CA PRO A 20 30.16 30.51 -58.94
C PRO A 20 28.82 29.82 -58.66
N MET A 21 28.90 28.51 -58.52
CA MET A 21 27.81 27.65 -58.04
C MET A 21 27.20 28.29 -56.79
N SER A 22 25.87 28.41 -56.77
CA SER A 22 25.10 28.84 -55.61
C SER A 22 25.46 27.96 -54.42
N ALA A 23 26.22 28.51 -53.48
CA ALA A 23 26.43 27.91 -52.18
C ALA A 23 25.06 27.81 -51.48
N PRO A 24 24.74 26.68 -50.84
CA PRO A 24 23.52 26.57 -50.07
C PRO A 24 23.53 27.63 -48.97
N SER A 25 22.41 28.32 -48.77
CA SER A 25 22.22 29.13 -47.56
C SER A 25 22.42 28.21 -46.37
N PHE A 26 23.40 28.49 -45.52
CA PHE A 26 23.48 27.87 -44.21
C PHE A 26 22.14 28.15 -43.52
N ALA A 27 21.40 27.10 -43.19
CA ALA A 27 20.26 27.21 -42.31
C ALA A 27 20.71 27.94 -41.04
N ASP A 28 19.90 28.89 -40.56
CA ASP A 28 20.13 29.52 -39.25
C ASP A 28 20.37 28.41 -38.22
N ALA A 29 21.45 28.55 -37.43
CA ALA A 29 21.75 27.60 -36.37
C ALA A 29 20.54 27.49 -35.44
N ALA A 30 20.16 26.27 -35.06
CA ALA A 30 19.06 26.05 -34.14
C ALA A 30 19.24 26.89 -32.87
N PRO A 31 18.19 27.54 -32.35
CA PRO A 31 18.29 28.39 -31.16
C PRO A 31 18.83 27.58 -29.97
N ALA A 32 19.74 28.18 -29.21
CA ALA A 32 20.29 27.55 -28.01
C ALA A 32 19.15 27.24 -27.01
N PRO A 33 19.17 26.06 -26.36
CA PRO A 33 18.12 25.67 -25.44
C PRO A 33 17.97 26.68 -24.29
N THR A 34 16.76 27.19 -24.09
CA THR A 34 16.41 28.01 -22.92
C THR A 34 16.09 27.09 -21.74
N GLY A 35 16.73 27.32 -20.59
CA GLY A 35 16.56 26.51 -19.39
C GLY A 35 15.18 26.66 -18.74
N VAL A 36 14.91 25.83 -17.73
CA VAL A 36 13.73 25.98 -16.86
C VAL A 36 14.01 27.06 -15.79
N PRO A 37 12.99 27.71 -15.19
CA PRO A 37 13.23 28.63 -14.08
C PRO A 37 14.11 27.97 -13.00
N ALA A 38 15.15 28.64 -12.52
CA ALA A 38 16.06 28.05 -11.54
C ALA A 38 15.37 27.77 -10.20
N ALA A 39 14.38 28.60 -9.84
CA ALA A 39 13.62 28.47 -8.61
C ALA A 39 12.72 27.23 -8.65
N VAL A 40 12.74 26.46 -7.56
CA VAL A 40 11.69 25.48 -7.29
C VAL A 40 10.41 26.24 -6.92
N PRO A 41 9.29 25.99 -7.62
CA PRO A 41 8.05 26.71 -7.37
C PRO A 41 7.51 26.40 -5.96
N LEU A 42 6.73 27.33 -5.42
CA LEU A 42 5.88 27.04 -4.26
C LEU A 42 4.83 25.99 -4.61
N SER A 43 4.25 25.36 -3.60
CA SER A 43 3.10 24.49 -3.77
C SER A 43 1.96 25.22 -4.51
N SER A 44 1.25 24.52 -5.38
CA SER A 44 0.03 25.05 -6.01
C SER A 44 -1.14 25.16 -5.02
N THR A 45 -1.05 24.51 -3.85
CA THR A 45 -2.02 24.63 -2.75
C THR A 45 -1.74 25.91 -1.95
N PRO A 46 -2.66 26.91 -1.95
CA PRO A 46 -2.38 28.22 -1.37
C PRO A 46 -1.99 28.22 0.12
N LYS A 47 -2.64 27.39 0.94
CA LYS A 47 -2.30 27.21 2.37
C LYS A 47 -0.84 26.78 2.55
N ILE A 48 -0.40 25.78 1.79
CA ILE A 48 0.97 25.24 1.84
C ILE A 48 1.96 26.28 1.32
N ALA A 49 1.62 27.02 0.25
CA ALA A 49 2.48 28.07 -0.30
C ALA A 49 2.76 29.17 0.74
N LYS A 50 1.71 29.69 1.40
CA LYS A 50 1.85 30.69 2.48
C LYS A 50 2.68 30.17 3.65
N TRP A 51 2.55 28.89 3.96
CA TRP A 51 3.35 28.25 5.00
C TRP A 51 4.83 28.18 4.59
N GLN A 52 5.13 27.73 3.38
CA GLN A 52 6.50 27.67 2.81
C GLN A 52 7.21 29.03 2.72
N GLU A 53 6.49 30.14 2.83
CA GLU A 53 7.05 31.50 2.90
C GLU A 53 7.57 31.88 4.29
N LEU A 54 7.20 31.14 5.35
CA LEU A 54 7.66 31.45 6.72
C LEU A 54 9.15 31.12 6.91
N GLN A 55 9.63 30.00 6.36
CA GLN A 55 11.01 29.50 6.27
C GLN A 55 11.75 29.25 7.59
N TYR A 56 11.63 30.16 8.55
CA TYR A 56 12.40 30.17 9.78
C TYR A 56 11.54 30.58 10.98
N GLY A 57 11.53 29.76 12.02
CA GLY A 57 10.75 29.99 13.24
C GLY A 57 11.50 29.66 14.52
N MET A 58 10.99 30.20 15.63
CA MET A 58 11.40 29.78 16.97
C MET A 58 10.48 28.67 17.44
N PHE A 59 11.04 27.60 17.98
CA PHE A 59 10.31 26.63 18.79
C PHE A 59 10.68 26.84 20.26
N MET A 60 9.70 26.87 21.15
CA MET A 60 9.91 27.19 22.55
C MET A 60 9.27 26.15 23.47
N HIS A 61 10.13 25.36 24.14
CA HIS A 61 9.70 24.43 25.19
C HIS A 61 9.77 25.11 26.55
N PHE A 62 8.60 25.52 27.04
CA PHE A 62 8.45 26.21 28.31
C PHE A 62 7.30 25.61 29.12
N GLY A 63 7.59 25.25 30.37
CA GLY A 63 6.64 24.66 31.31
C GLY A 63 7.25 24.53 32.70
N VAL A 64 6.56 23.84 33.60
CA VAL A 64 7.02 23.69 35.01
C VAL A 64 8.41 23.02 35.08
N TYR A 65 8.71 22.11 34.16
CA TYR A 65 10.04 21.48 34.01
C TYR A 65 11.19 22.50 33.85
N SER A 66 10.93 23.70 33.32
CA SER A 66 11.93 24.78 33.22
C SER A 66 12.37 25.31 34.58
N VAL A 67 11.53 25.21 35.62
CA VAL A 67 11.87 25.58 37.01
C VAL A 67 12.89 24.60 37.60
N TYR A 68 12.81 23.33 37.22
CA TYR A 68 13.75 22.30 37.66
C TYR A 68 15.10 22.39 36.94
N GLY A 69 15.11 22.82 35.66
CA GLY A 69 16.35 22.99 34.89
C GLY A 69 17.16 21.69 34.72
N GLY A 70 16.51 20.52 34.80
CA GLY A 70 17.14 19.20 34.75
C GLY A 70 17.69 18.68 36.08
N TYR A 71 17.30 19.26 37.22
CA TYR A 71 17.70 18.80 38.56
C TYR A 71 16.48 18.53 39.44
N TYR A 72 16.54 17.45 40.23
CA TYR A 72 15.57 17.13 41.27
C TYR A 72 16.32 16.71 42.54
N ASN A 73 15.89 17.16 43.72
CA ASN A 73 16.52 16.85 45.02
C ASN A 73 18.05 16.99 45.10
N GLY A 74 18.60 17.98 44.36
CA GLY A 74 20.04 18.29 44.38
C GLY A 74 20.90 17.43 43.45
N HIS A 75 20.32 16.46 42.72
CA HIS A 75 21.01 15.69 41.68
C HIS A 75 20.45 16.00 40.29
N ARG A 76 21.29 15.76 39.28
CA ARG A 76 20.92 15.94 37.86
C ARG A 76 20.14 14.71 37.39
N GLN A 77 19.08 14.93 36.60
CA GLN A 77 18.35 13.87 35.91
C GLN A 77 19.30 13.05 35.04
N GLY A 78 19.28 11.72 35.20
CA GLY A 78 20.23 10.81 34.55
C GLY A 78 19.79 10.29 33.18
N MET A 79 18.49 10.29 32.89
CA MET A 79 17.91 9.71 31.66
C MET A 79 16.85 10.62 31.06
N GLY A 80 16.73 10.61 29.73
CA GLY A 80 15.75 11.41 29.00
C GLY A 80 16.03 12.91 29.00
N TYR A 81 15.07 13.67 28.46
CA TYR A 81 15.19 15.12 28.33
C TYR A 81 14.64 15.86 29.57
N PRO A 82 15.11 17.10 29.86
CA PRO A 82 14.67 17.88 31.01
C PRO A 82 13.15 18.11 31.10
N GLU A 83 12.46 18.25 29.97
CA GLU A 83 11.01 18.44 29.93
C GLU A 83 10.21 17.18 30.33
N GLN A 84 10.88 16.03 30.42
CA GLN A 84 10.31 14.75 30.88
C GLN A 84 10.64 14.46 32.36
N ILE A 85 11.26 15.41 33.09
CA ILE A 85 11.78 15.19 34.45
C ILE A 85 10.73 14.65 35.43
N LYS A 86 9.47 15.10 35.31
CA LYS A 86 8.36 14.64 36.17
C LYS A 86 8.23 13.12 36.15
N ALA A 87 8.31 12.52 34.96
CA ALA A 87 8.19 11.08 34.78
C ALA A 87 9.48 10.35 35.17
N TRP A 88 10.64 10.80 34.68
CA TRP A 88 11.92 10.12 34.95
C TRP A 88 12.31 10.10 36.42
N GLU A 89 12.02 11.17 37.14
CA GLU A 89 12.34 11.29 38.57
C GLU A 89 11.16 10.90 39.49
N ASN A 90 10.04 10.44 38.91
CA ASN A 90 8.81 10.10 39.62
C ASN A 90 8.37 11.19 40.61
N ILE A 91 8.36 12.45 40.15
CA ILE A 91 8.06 13.60 41.01
C ILE A 91 6.57 13.58 41.39
N PRO A 92 6.22 13.56 42.69
CA PRO A 92 4.82 13.63 43.12
C PRO A 92 4.12 14.88 42.59
N THR A 93 2.84 14.76 42.22
CA THR A 93 2.06 15.87 41.66
C THR A 93 2.05 17.10 42.57
N ASP A 94 1.91 16.91 43.88
CA ASP A 94 1.90 18.02 44.84
C ASP A 94 3.24 18.75 44.90
N ASP A 95 4.36 18.03 44.83
CA ASP A 95 5.71 18.62 44.77
C ASP A 95 5.92 19.37 43.45
N TYR A 96 5.41 18.81 42.35
CA TYR A 96 5.46 19.44 41.04
C TYR A 96 4.64 20.74 41.00
N LEU A 97 3.43 20.75 41.58
CA LEU A 97 2.58 21.93 41.72
C LEU A 97 3.18 22.97 42.67
N LEU A 98 3.88 22.54 43.72
CA LEU A 98 4.60 23.45 44.60
C LEU A 98 5.67 24.22 43.81
N LYS A 99 6.38 23.54 42.90
CA LYS A 99 7.34 24.19 41.99
C LYS A 99 6.71 25.01 40.89
N ALA A 100 5.51 24.63 40.42
CA ALA A 100 4.76 25.44 39.44
C ALA A 100 4.46 26.86 39.94
N LYS A 101 4.43 27.11 41.25
CA LYS A 101 4.28 28.45 41.84
C LYS A 101 5.36 29.45 41.42
N ASP A 102 6.58 28.97 41.15
CA ASP A 102 7.73 29.79 40.77
C ASP A 102 7.81 30.04 39.25
N LEU A 103 6.93 29.41 38.46
CA LEU A 103 6.92 29.50 37.00
C LEU A 103 6.55 30.92 36.55
N ALA A 104 7.25 31.43 35.53
CA ALA A 104 6.95 32.65 34.79
C ALA A 104 7.00 33.97 35.59
N ALA A 105 7.71 34.01 36.72
CA ALA A 105 7.80 35.20 37.58
C ALA A 105 8.26 36.50 36.85
N ASN A 106 9.04 36.35 35.79
CA ASN A 106 9.62 37.40 34.95
C ASN A 106 9.24 37.24 33.45
N PHE A 107 8.14 36.56 33.14
CA PHE A 107 7.71 36.34 31.76
C PHE A 107 7.31 37.67 31.08
N ASP A 108 7.84 37.91 29.87
CA ASP A 108 7.56 39.09 29.06
C ASP A 108 7.35 38.69 27.59
N ALA A 109 6.08 38.58 27.21
CA ALA A 109 5.69 38.24 25.84
C ALA A 109 6.21 39.24 24.79
N SER A 110 6.28 40.53 25.13
CA SER A 110 6.78 41.58 24.22
C SER A 110 8.27 41.39 23.95
N ALA A 111 9.06 41.12 24.99
CA ALA A 111 10.50 40.85 24.85
C ALA A 111 10.77 39.58 24.03
N ILE A 112 10.01 38.51 24.26
CA ILE A 112 10.12 37.25 23.51
C ILE A 112 9.76 37.48 22.04
N CYS A 113 8.58 38.02 21.74
CA CYS A 113 8.15 38.26 20.36
C CYS A 113 9.10 39.21 19.61
N LYS A 114 9.67 40.22 20.31
CA LYS A 114 10.71 41.08 19.74
C LYS A 114 11.99 40.31 19.41
N THR A 115 12.41 39.39 20.28
CA THR A 115 13.58 38.52 20.01
C THR A 115 13.35 37.66 18.77
N VAL A 116 12.15 37.06 18.63
CA VAL A 116 11.77 36.27 17.44
C VAL A 116 11.84 37.13 16.18
N HIS A 117 11.14 38.27 16.19
CA HIS A 117 11.08 39.21 15.06
C HIS A 117 12.48 39.69 14.63
N ASP A 118 13.28 40.16 15.58
CA ASP A 118 14.60 40.74 15.29
C ASP A 118 15.62 39.67 14.89
N SER A 119 15.37 38.40 15.23
CA SER A 119 16.16 37.26 14.75
C SER A 119 15.79 36.84 13.31
N GLY A 120 14.86 37.54 12.66
CA GLY A 120 14.41 37.24 11.30
C GLY A 120 13.40 36.09 11.18
N MET A 121 13.00 35.49 12.31
CA MET A 121 12.02 34.42 12.36
C MET A 121 10.60 34.96 12.11
N LYS A 122 9.78 34.18 11.39
CA LYS A 122 8.42 34.57 10.98
C LYS A 122 7.33 34.00 11.87
N TYR A 123 7.64 33.00 12.67
CA TYR A 123 6.70 32.39 13.59
C TYR A 123 7.34 31.99 14.92
N LEU A 124 6.51 31.93 15.96
CA LEU A 124 6.83 31.40 17.28
C LEU A 124 5.91 30.21 17.54
N MET A 125 6.51 29.02 17.61
CA MET A 125 5.89 27.80 18.08
C MET A 125 6.19 27.61 19.57
N ILE A 126 5.16 27.39 20.38
CA ILE A 126 5.30 27.21 21.83
C ILE A 126 4.57 25.97 22.32
N THR A 127 5.14 25.27 23.29
CA THR A 127 4.47 24.18 24.03
C THR A 127 3.26 24.72 24.78
N SER A 128 2.08 24.63 24.17
CA SER A 128 0.82 24.97 24.85
C SER A 128 0.54 23.98 25.98
N LYS A 129 0.84 22.71 25.75
CA LYS A 129 0.85 21.62 26.75
C LYS A 129 1.90 20.58 26.35
N HIS A 130 2.72 20.12 27.30
CA HIS A 130 3.67 19.02 27.11
C HIS A 130 3.15 17.72 27.74
N HIS A 131 3.94 16.64 27.70
CA HIS A 131 3.53 15.31 28.19
C HIS A 131 3.12 15.31 29.67
N ASP A 132 3.66 16.22 30.48
CA ASP A 132 3.34 16.35 31.91
C ASP A 132 1.88 16.75 32.19
N GLY A 133 1.15 17.16 31.14
CA GLY A 133 -0.25 17.57 31.14
C GLY A 133 -0.47 19.01 31.61
N PHE A 134 0.59 19.76 31.95
CA PHE A 134 0.45 21.11 32.49
C PHE A 134 0.13 22.09 31.36
N ALA A 135 -1.09 22.63 31.37
CA ALA A 135 -1.53 23.56 30.34
C ALA A 135 -0.98 24.97 30.59
N MET A 136 -0.39 25.57 29.56
CA MET A 136 0.19 26.91 29.57
C MET A 136 -0.84 28.00 29.23
N TRP A 137 -2.13 27.73 29.38
CA TRP A 137 -3.24 28.68 29.25
C TRP A 137 -4.35 28.37 30.25
N ASP A 138 -5.35 29.25 30.39
CA ASP A 138 -6.49 29.02 31.29
C ASP A 138 -7.53 28.06 30.68
N THR A 139 -7.15 26.80 30.57
CA THR A 139 -8.04 25.76 30.05
C THR A 139 -9.20 25.45 31.00
N LYS A 140 -10.40 25.23 30.45
CA LYS A 140 -11.57 24.84 31.24
C LYS A 140 -11.59 23.35 31.59
N THR A 141 -10.76 22.53 30.97
CA THR A 141 -10.82 21.06 31.15
C THR A 141 -10.11 20.59 32.42
N THR A 142 -9.23 21.41 33.00
CA THR A 142 -8.48 21.06 34.22
C THR A 142 -8.01 22.29 34.98
N ASP A 143 -7.84 22.14 36.30
CA ASP A 143 -7.17 23.13 37.14
C ASP A 143 -5.64 23.01 37.10
N TYR A 144 -5.11 21.97 36.44
CA TYR A 144 -3.68 21.72 36.26
C TYR A 144 -3.09 22.62 35.16
N ASN A 145 -3.13 23.93 35.38
CA ASN A 145 -2.75 24.94 34.41
C ASN A 145 -2.01 26.13 35.04
N ILE A 146 -1.30 26.90 34.22
CA ILE A 146 -0.45 28.03 34.69
C ILE A 146 -1.25 29.09 35.44
N VAL A 147 -2.47 29.41 35.01
CA VAL A 147 -3.26 30.50 35.61
C VAL A 147 -3.69 30.16 37.04
N LYS A 148 -4.03 28.90 37.30
CA LYS A 148 -4.55 28.45 38.60
C LYS A 148 -3.47 27.95 39.55
N GLN A 149 -2.36 27.42 39.03
CA GLN A 149 -1.33 26.77 39.84
C GLN A 149 -0.06 27.60 40.06
N SER A 150 0.18 28.62 39.24
CA SER A 150 1.37 29.48 39.37
C SER A 150 1.07 30.82 40.06
N ASN A 151 2.10 31.49 40.59
CA ASN A 151 1.96 32.87 41.06
C ASN A 151 1.88 33.88 39.91
N TYR A 152 2.18 33.47 38.66
CA TYR A 152 2.06 34.32 37.48
C TYR A 152 0.60 34.73 37.25
N GLY A 153 -0.33 33.78 37.41
CA GLY A 153 -1.78 34.04 37.44
C GLY A 153 -2.38 34.61 36.15
N LYS A 154 -1.65 34.54 35.03
CA LYS A 154 -2.07 35.05 33.71
C LYS A 154 -1.84 34.02 32.62
N ASP A 155 -2.50 34.22 31.49
CA ASP A 155 -2.42 33.37 30.30
C ASP A 155 -1.30 33.85 29.34
N PRO A 156 -0.13 33.18 29.32
CA PRO A 156 0.97 33.55 28.44
C PRO A 156 0.68 33.30 26.95
N MET A 157 -0.21 32.35 26.59
CA MET A 157 -0.59 32.16 25.18
C MET A 157 -1.33 33.40 24.66
N LYS A 158 -2.18 34.01 25.49
CA LYS A 158 -2.92 35.23 25.13
C LYS A 158 -2.01 36.44 25.01
N GLU A 159 -1.03 36.58 25.90
CA GLU A 159 -0.05 37.65 25.85
C GLU A 159 0.85 37.52 24.62
N LEU A 160 1.38 36.33 24.33
CA LEU A 160 2.16 36.06 23.10
C LEU A 160 1.34 36.32 21.84
N SER A 161 0.09 35.88 21.80
CA SER A 161 -0.82 36.14 20.67
C SER A 161 -0.97 37.63 20.41
N THR A 162 -1.09 38.42 21.48
CA THR A 162 -1.25 39.87 21.37
C THR A 162 0.04 40.55 20.90
N GLU A 163 1.18 40.20 21.50
CA GLU A 163 2.45 40.90 21.23
C GLU A 163 3.09 40.46 19.90
N CYS A 164 3.06 39.17 19.56
CA CYS A 164 3.64 38.68 18.30
C CYS A 164 2.87 39.19 17.08
N ASN A 165 1.54 39.31 17.17
CA ASN A 165 0.72 39.90 16.11
C ASN A 165 1.07 41.37 15.82
N LYS A 166 1.47 42.16 16.83
CA LYS A 166 1.92 43.56 16.60
C LYS A 166 3.18 43.63 15.73
N LEU A 167 3.99 42.58 15.74
CA LEU A 167 5.25 42.47 15.01
C LEU A 167 5.13 41.63 13.72
N GLY A 168 3.93 41.14 13.41
CA GLY A 168 3.72 40.25 12.26
C GLY A 168 4.32 38.85 12.42
N VAL A 169 4.72 38.47 13.64
CA VAL A 169 5.17 37.11 13.97
C VAL A 169 3.95 36.23 14.14
N LYS A 170 3.85 35.16 13.36
CA LYS A 170 2.75 34.19 13.44
C LYS A 170 2.91 33.32 14.69
N LEU A 171 1.79 32.91 15.28
CA LEU A 171 1.83 31.90 16.34
C LEU A 171 1.63 30.50 15.77
N ALA A 172 2.31 29.54 16.37
CA ALA A 172 2.10 28.12 16.23
C ALA A 172 2.01 27.49 17.62
N PHE A 173 1.26 26.40 17.74
CA PHE A 173 1.13 25.70 19.01
C PHE A 173 1.61 24.27 18.88
N TYR A 174 2.56 23.92 19.74
CA TYR A 174 2.81 22.52 20.04
C TYR A 174 1.74 22.00 20.99
N PHE A 175 1.30 20.77 20.75
CA PHE A 175 0.31 20.08 21.57
C PHE A 175 0.70 18.60 21.76
N SER A 176 1.05 18.23 22.99
CA SER A 176 1.24 16.83 23.35
C SER A 176 -0.10 16.08 23.33
N ILE A 177 -0.19 15.03 22.50
CA ILE A 177 -1.37 14.15 22.45
C ILE A 177 -1.48 13.38 23.78
N ILE A 178 -0.34 12.92 24.30
CA ILE A 178 -0.25 12.23 25.59
C ILE A 178 -0.41 13.21 26.74
N ASP A 179 -1.01 12.72 27.82
CA ASP A 179 -1.26 13.49 29.03
C ASP A 179 -1.07 12.62 30.27
N TRP A 180 0.07 12.76 30.93
CA TRP A 180 0.43 11.97 32.11
C TRP A 180 -0.39 12.29 33.36
N THR A 181 -1.36 13.22 33.29
CA THR A 181 -2.38 13.37 34.33
C THR A 181 -3.57 12.42 34.13
N LYS A 182 -3.72 11.88 32.92
CA LYS A 182 -4.79 10.94 32.53
C LYS A 182 -4.28 9.52 32.32
N GLN A 183 -2.99 9.36 32.07
CA GLN A 183 -2.34 8.10 31.74
C GLN A 183 -1.14 7.86 32.66
N THR A 184 -0.79 6.59 32.88
CA THR A 184 0.48 6.23 33.53
C THR A 184 1.64 6.78 32.70
N PRO A 185 2.59 7.54 33.28
CA PRO A 185 3.75 8.02 32.54
C PRO A 185 4.53 6.88 31.88
N GLU A 186 4.82 7.02 30.58
CA GLU A 186 5.64 6.09 29.80
C GLU A 186 6.71 6.90 29.05
N PRO A 187 7.80 7.30 29.72
CA PRO A 187 8.77 8.21 29.12
C PRO A 187 9.81 7.51 28.23
N TYR A 188 9.80 6.18 28.09
CA TYR A 188 10.79 5.47 27.26
C TYR A 188 10.42 5.50 25.78
N GLY A 189 9.15 5.23 25.46
CA GLY A 189 8.61 5.30 24.10
C GLY A 189 7.72 6.52 23.86
N ASN A 190 7.13 7.08 24.93
CA ASN A 190 6.06 8.08 24.86
C ASN A 190 4.91 7.62 23.95
N VAL A 191 4.63 6.32 23.93
CA VAL A 191 3.59 5.68 23.09
C VAL A 191 2.32 5.39 23.90
N ASN A 192 1.96 6.30 24.82
CA ASN A 192 0.77 6.14 25.66
C ASN A 192 -0.50 5.95 24.77
N PRO A 193 -1.36 4.96 25.08
CA PRO A 193 -2.54 4.66 24.28
C PRO A 193 -3.59 5.75 24.42
N ILE A 194 -4.16 6.21 23.31
CA ILE A 194 -5.17 7.27 23.30
C ILE A 194 -6.56 6.62 23.31
N ASP A 195 -7.34 6.87 24.36
CA ASP A 195 -8.72 6.41 24.45
C ASP A 195 -9.73 7.51 24.04
N GLU A 196 -11.00 7.12 23.89
CA GLU A 196 -12.06 8.03 23.45
C GLU A 196 -12.37 9.10 24.52
N ASP A 197 -12.15 8.81 25.81
CA ASP A 197 -12.34 9.79 26.87
C ASP A 197 -11.31 10.92 26.76
N LEU A 198 -10.02 10.59 26.56
CA LEU A 198 -8.97 11.58 26.31
C LEU A 198 -9.26 12.39 25.04
N MET A 199 -9.72 11.74 23.97
CA MET A 199 -10.10 12.40 22.72
C MET A 199 -11.20 13.44 22.92
N THR A 200 -12.26 13.09 23.65
CA THR A 200 -13.49 13.89 23.74
C THR A 200 -13.51 14.87 24.91
N THR A 201 -12.83 14.57 26.01
CA THR A 201 -12.86 15.40 27.23
C THR A 201 -11.63 16.31 27.36
N VAL A 202 -10.51 15.96 26.74
CA VAL A 202 -9.26 16.73 26.81
C VAL A 202 -8.87 17.26 25.44
N ILE A 203 -8.59 16.39 24.46
CA ILE A 203 -7.99 16.80 23.19
C ILE A 203 -8.93 17.73 22.43
N LYS A 204 -10.13 17.29 22.05
CA LYS A 204 -11.06 18.12 21.26
C LYS A 204 -11.40 19.46 21.93
N PRO A 205 -11.76 19.52 23.24
CA PRO A 205 -12.05 20.79 23.88
C PRO A 205 -10.83 21.72 23.97
N GLN A 206 -9.65 21.19 24.27
CA GLN A 206 -8.42 21.99 24.34
C GLN A 206 -8.00 22.52 22.96
N LEU A 207 -8.09 21.69 21.91
CA LEU A 207 -7.88 22.14 20.53
C LEU A 207 -8.87 23.24 20.15
N THR A 208 -10.13 23.10 20.55
CA THR A 208 -11.16 24.14 20.33
C THR A 208 -10.76 25.46 20.98
N GLU A 209 -10.32 25.45 22.24
CA GLU A 209 -9.87 26.67 22.94
C GLU A 209 -8.65 27.31 22.24
N LEU A 210 -7.63 26.51 21.91
CA LEU A 210 -6.40 26.98 21.26
C LEU A 210 -6.65 27.57 19.87
N LEU A 211 -7.59 27.02 19.12
CA LEU A 211 -7.88 27.45 17.75
C LEU A 211 -9.00 28.49 17.66
N THR A 212 -9.60 28.92 18.78
CA THR A 212 -10.66 29.96 18.75
C THR A 212 -10.31 31.21 19.56
N ASN A 213 -9.45 31.11 20.58
CA ASN A 213 -9.22 32.23 21.52
C ASN A 213 -7.97 33.08 21.23
N TYR A 214 -7.05 32.59 20.37
CA TYR A 214 -5.70 33.15 20.21
C TYR A 214 -5.39 33.68 18.79
N GLY A 215 -6.42 33.85 17.95
CA GLY A 215 -6.27 34.37 16.59
C GLY A 215 -5.77 33.33 15.59
N PRO A 216 -5.33 33.75 14.39
CA PRO A 216 -4.85 32.83 13.36
C PRO A 216 -3.58 32.10 13.79
N ILE A 217 -3.61 30.78 13.71
CA ILE A 217 -2.50 29.90 14.05
C ILE A 217 -1.87 29.39 12.75
N ALA A 218 -0.56 29.52 12.60
CA ALA A 218 0.16 29.05 11.42
C ALA A 218 0.24 27.52 11.40
N GLU A 219 0.52 26.91 12.55
CA GLU A 219 0.75 25.48 12.69
C GLU A 219 0.20 24.95 14.02
N LEU A 220 -0.41 23.77 13.97
CA LEU A 220 -0.61 22.92 15.13
C LEU A 220 0.30 21.70 15.03
N TRP A 221 1.25 21.64 15.95
CA TRP A 221 2.32 20.67 15.97
C TRP A 221 2.03 19.64 17.06
N PHE A 222 1.50 18.48 16.67
CA PHE A 222 1.21 17.38 17.57
C PHE A 222 2.48 16.62 17.93
N ASP A 223 2.51 16.03 19.12
CA ASP A 223 3.62 15.17 19.53
C ASP A 223 3.20 13.93 20.32
N MET A 224 3.99 12.88 20.08
CA MET A 224 3.97 11.57 20.72
C MET A 224 2.59 10.89 20.78
N GLY A 225 2.51 9.76 21.49
CA GLY A 225 1.32 8.92 21.56
C GLY A 225 1.32 7.79 20.52
N GLY A 226 0.30 6.94 20.61
CA GLY A 226 0.01 5.91 19.61
C GLY A 226 -1.46 5.97 19.19
N PRO A 227 -1.93 7.07 18.56
CA PRO A 227 -3.31 7.16 18.10
C PRO A 227 -3.57 6.20 16.93
N THR A 228 -4.81 5.74 16.82
CA THR A 228 -5.28 4.97 15.66
C THR A 228 -5.38 5.86 14.42
N ALA A 229 -5.49 5.26 13.24
CA ALA A 229 -5.66 6.03 12.00
C ALA A 229 -6.89 6.94 12.03
N GLU A 230 -8.01 6.45 12.58
CA GLU A 230 -9.24 7.22 12.75
C GLU A 230 -9.04 8.40 13.72
N GLN A 231 -8.36 8.17 14.85
CA GLN A 231 -8.07 9.23 15.83
C GLN A 231 -7.18 10.33 15.22
N SER A 232 -6.13 9.95 14.50
CA SER A 232 -5.27 10.88 13.76
C SER A 232 -6.06 11.73 12.77
N GLN A 233 -6.95 11.09 11.99
CA GLN A 233 -7.83 11.79 11.05
C GLN A 233 -8.78 12.75 11.75
N ARG A 234 -9.42 12.32 12.84
CA ARG A 234 -10.32 13.17 13.64
C ARG A 234 -9.58 14.40 14.20
N MET A 235 -8.38 14.21 14.76
CA MET A 235 -7.57 15.32 15.26
C MET A 235 -7.22 16.31 14.16
N ALA A 236 -6.69 15.85 13.02
CA ALA A 236 -6.37 16.73 11.90
C ALA A 236 -7.62 17.44 11.35
N GLN A 237 -8.74 16.72 11.23
CA GLN A 237 -10.02 17.27 10.79
C GLN A 237 -10.52 18.37 11.72
N TRP A 238 -10.49 18.17 13.05
CA TRP A 238 -10.92 19.20 14.00
C TRP A 238 -10.09 20.47 13.87
N VAL A 239 -8.78 20.36 13.62
CA VAL A 239 -7.93 21.53 13.36
C VAL A 239 -8.41 22.28 12.15
N HIS A 240 -8.64 21.58 11.04
CA HIS A 240 -9.02 22.20 9.76
C HIS A 240 -10.46 22.74 9.79
N GLU A 241 -11.36 22.13 10.55
CA GLU A 241 -12.72 22.63 10.80
C GLU A 241 -12.71 23.95 11.59
N LEU A 242 -11.82 24.05 12.59
CA LEU A 242 -11.71 25.24 13.44
C LEU A 242 -10.91 26.36 12.75
N GLN A 243 -9.83 26.02 12.06
CA GLN A 243 -8.98 26.94 11.30
C GLN A 243 -8.44 26.27 10.02
N PRO A 244 -9.10 26.45 8.86
CA PRO A 244 -8.72 25.79 7.60
C PRO A 244 -7.29 26.09 7.13
N GLU A 245 -6.75 27.26 7.46
CA GLU A 245 -5.41 27.70 7.06
C GLU A 245 -4.29 27.18 8.00
N THR A 246 -4.61 26.55 9.13
CA THR A 246 -3.61 26.03 10.10
C THR A 246 -2.99 24.74 9.61
N MET A 247 -1.68 24.68 9.45
CA MET A 247 -0.96 23.47 9.03
C MET A 247 -0.85 22.45 10.18
N VAL A 248 -0.97 21.16 9.89
CA VAL A 248 -0.80 20.07 10.87
C VAL A 248 0.44 19.24 10.55
N ASN A 249 1.27 18.92 11.53
CA ASN A 249 2.48 18.13 11.31
C ASN A 249 2.20 16.62 11.18
N SER A 250 3.14 15.86 10.59
CA SER A 250 3.00 14.41 10.39
C SER A 250 3.02 13.59 11.69
N ARG A 251 3.40 14.18 12.84
CA ARG A 251 3.32 13.52 14.16
C ARG A 251 1.92 13.56 14.78
N VAL A 252 0.90 14.02 14.04
CA VAL A 252 -0.49 13.58 14.29
C VAL A 252 -0.68 12.08 13.98
N TRP A 253 0.34 11.44 13.37
CA TRP A 253 0.45 10.04 12.98
C TRP A 253 -0.42 9.63 11.79
N ASN A 254 -0.23 8.38 11.35
CA ASN A 254 -1.06 7.69 10.37
C ASN A 254 -1.28 8.46 9.05
N LYS A 255 -0.28 9.24 8.64
CA LYS A 255 -0.31 10.04 7.40
C LYS A 255 -1.52 10.99 7.34
N ALA A 256 -1.91 11.58 8.47
CA ALA A 256 -3.02 12.54 8.53
C ALA A 256 -2.57 14.03 8.55
N GLY A 257 -1.26 14.31 8.65
CA GLY A 257 -0.72 15.67 8.74
C GLY A 257 -0.39 16.31 7.38
N ASP A 258 -0.46 17.63 7.27
CA ASP A 258 -0.19 18.42 6.07
C ASP A 258 1.29 18.51 5.68
N PHE A 259 2.23 18.29 6.61
CA PHE A 259 3.68 18.37 6.35
C PHE A 259 4.48 17.32 7.13
N GLU A 260 5.58 16.85 6.54
CA GLU A 260 6.47 15.85 7.14
C GLU A 260 7.43 16.50 8.14
N VAL A 261 7.69 15.83 9.26
CA VAL A 261 8.73 16.25 10.20
C VAL A 261 9.76 15.15 10.36
N GLY A 262 11.03 15.53 10.34
CA GLY A 262 12.13 14.62 10.60
C GLY A 262 12.17 14.09 12.04
N GLY A 263 13.16 13.22 12.31
CA GLY A 263 13.46 12.82 13.68
C GLY A 263 13.93 14.01 14.54
N ASP A 264 13.83 13.88 15.86
CA ASP A 264 14.33 14.89 16.80
C ASP A 264 15.77 15.29 16.47
N ASN A 265 16.02 16.60 16.42
CA ASN A 265 17.33 17.17 16.13
C ASN A 265 17.94 16.76 14.77
N SER A 266 17.16 16.12 13.90
CA SER A 266 17.55 15.72 12.55
C SER A 266 17.34 16.86 11.56
N VAL A 267 18.44 17.47 11.13
CA VAL A 267 18.44 18.49 10.08
C VAL A 267 18.87 17.84 8.78
N THR A 268 17.92 17.67 7.85
CA THR A 268 18.26 17.20 6.50
C THR A 268 18.67 18.37 5.61
N THR A 269 19.62 18.12 4.72
CA THR A 269 20.16 19.13 3.78
C THR A 269 20.21 18.62 2.34
N ASP A 270 19.52 17.51 2.09
CA ASP A 270 19.21 17.01 0.76
C ASP A 270 17.88 17.61 0.30
N PHE A 271 17.71 17.80 -1.00
CA PHE A 271 16.46 18.36 -1.53
C PHE A 271 15.33 17.33 -1.44
N HIS A 272 14.19 17.72 -0.87
CA HIS A 272 12.99 16.88 -0.75
C HIS A 272 11.77 17.56 -1.34
N MET A 273 10.86 16.74 -1.86
CA MET A 273 9.56 17.17 -2.36
C MET A 273 8.51 17.25 -1.25
N GLY A 274 7.47 18.04 -1.51
CA GLY A 274 6.38 18.26 -0.56
C GLY A 274 6.75 19.20 0.58
N PRO A 275 5.77 19.60 1.41
CA PRO A 275 6.01 20.37 2.61
C PRO A 275 6.67 19.53 3.71
N TRP A 276 7.77 20.03 4.28
CA TRP A 276 8.43 19.41 5.41
C TRP A 276 9.13 20.43 6.31
N GLU A 277 9.36 20.04 7.57
CA GLU A 277 10.01 20.87 8.59
C GLU A 277 11.14 20.08 9.30
N SER A 278 12.25 20.76 9.56
CA SER A 278 13.31 20.29 10.47
C SER A 278 13.28 21.08 11.77
N ILE A 279 13.30 20.35 12.88
CA ILE A 279 13.41 20.89 14.25
C ILE A 279 14.81 20.65 14.80
N ARG A 280 15.40 21.66 15.43
CA ARG A 280 16.73 21.57 16.06
C ARG A 280 16.75 22.35 17.36
N SER A 281 17.04 21.69 18.48
CA SER A 281 17.30 22.39 19.74
C SER A 281 18.72 22.95 19.79
N ILE A 282 18.84 24.09 20.49
CA ILE A 282 20.14 24.70 20.75
C ILE A 282 21.10 23.72 21.44
N TYR A 283 20.58 22.83 22.29
CA TYR A 283 21.32 21.69 22.83
C TYR A 283 20.58 20.39 22.52
N PRO A 284 21.13 19.48 21.71
CA PRO A 284 20.42 18.23 21.35
C PRO A 284 19.97 17.36 22.53
N ALA A 285 20.56 17.58 23.71
CA ALA A 285 20.19 16.89 24.95
C ALA A 285 19.08 17.60 25.75
N CYS A 286 18.55 18.72 25.26
CA CYS A 286 17.52 19.52 25.94
C CYS A 286 16.57 20.18 24.93
N TRP A 287 15.27 19.88 25.00
CA TRP A 287 14.26 20.75 24.40
C TRP A 287 13.87 21.84 25.40
N GLY A 288 13.49 21.46 26.63
CA GLY A 288 13.30 22.39 27.74
C GLY A 288 14.61 22.97 28.29
N TYR A 289 14.52 23.92 29.22
CA TYR A 289 15.71 24.54 29.83
C TYR A 289 16.54 23.52 30.62
N CYS A 290 17.85 23.49 30.35
CA CYS A 290 18.82 22.77 31.15
C CYS A 290 19.90 23.71 31.69
N SER A 291 20.02 23.76 33.01
CA SER A 291 20.94 24.68 33.71
C SER A 291 22.41 24.26 33.62
N TRP A 292 22.66 22.98 33.30
CA TRP A 292 24.00 22.40 33.20
C TRP A 292 24.65 22.53 31.81
N ALA A 293 23.93 23.04 30.81
CA ALA A 293 24.47 23.17 29.45
C ALA A 293 25.59 24.23 29.39
N ASN A 294 26.61 23.97 28.55
CA ASN A 294 27.73 24.89 28.38
C ASN A 294 27.30 26.15 27.60
N ARG A 295 27.41 27.30 28.27
CA ARG A 295 27.06 28.63 27.78
C ARG A 295 28.25 29.61 27.80
N ASP A 296 29.46 29.10 27.62
CA ASP A 296 30.65 29.95 27.47
C ASP A 296 30.78 30.57 26.06
N ASP A 297 31.62 31.59 25.90
CA ASP A 297 31.79 32.30 24.63
C ASP A 297 32.24 31.39 23.48
N SER A 298 33.03 30.34 23.75
CA SER A 298 33.50 29.41 22.74
C SER A 298 32.36 28.53 22.20
N ALA A 299 31.46 28.09 23.08
CA ALA A 299 30.24 27.39 22.74
C ALA A 299 29.30 28.30 21.94
N LYS A 300 29.23 29.59 22.27
CA LYS A 300 28.36 30.56 21.59
C LYS A 300 28.69 30.64 20.10
N SER A 301 29.95 30.87 19.75
CA SER A 301 30.37 30.97 18.34
C SER A 301 30.15 29.67 17.57
N TYR A 302 30.26 28.50 18.23
CA TYR A 302 29.89 27.24 17.59
C TYR A 302 28.39 27.18 17.28
N LYS A 303 27.54 27.59 18.22
CA LYS A 303 26.08 27.57 18.06
C LYS A 303 25.58 28.54 16.99
N GLU A 304 26.20 29.72 16.89
CA GLU A 304 25.92 30.69 15.82
C GLU A 304 26.22 30.08 14.43
N ARG A 305 27.38 29.42 14.27
CA ARG A 305 27.73 28.71 13.02
C ARG A 305 26.83 27.53 12.72
N GLU A 306 26.50 26.73 13.74
CA GLU A 306 25.60 25.59 13.60
C GLU A 306 24.22 26.05 13.10
N LEU A 307 23.66 27.08 13.75
CA LEU A 307 22.36 27.65 13.42
C LEU A 307 22.31 28.17 11.98
N VAL A 308 23.26 29.04 11.57
CA VAL A 308 23.25 29.59 10.21
C VAL A 308 23.42 28.51 9.14
N ASN A 309 24.26 27.49 9.38
CA ASN A 309 24.45 26.40 8.44
C ASN A 309 23.21 25.50 8.34
N ASN A 310 22.54 25.22 9.46
CA ASN A 310 21.30 24.45 9.45
C ASN A 310 20.17 25.21 8.74
N LEU A 311 20.02 26.51 9.01
CA LEU A 311 19.05 27.36 8.32
C LEU A 311 19.26 27.36 6.80
N ILE A 312 20.49 27.61 6.34
CA ILE A 312 20.82 27.59 4.91
C ILE A 312 20.55 26.21 4.31
N GLY A 313 21.01 25.15 4.98
CA GLY A 313 20.85 23.78 4.52
C GLY A 313 19.38 23.40 4.36
N THR A 314 18.53 23.73 5.34
CA THR A 314 17.10 23.42 5.31
C THR A 314 16.35 24.22 4.24
N VAL A 315 16.57 25.53 4.16
CA VAL A 315 15.85 26.38 3.19
C VAL A 315 16.29 26.08 1.76
N ALA A 316 17.58 25.86 1.51
CA ALA A 316 18.10 25.47 0.20
C ALA A 316 17.63 24.07 -0.25
N SER A 317 17.13 23.26 0.69
CA SER A 317 16.52 21.95 0.44
C SER A 317 14.99 21.98 0.37
N GLY A 318 14.37 23.15 0.55
CA GLY A 318 12.92 23.36 0.44
C GLY A 318 12.11 23.12 1.70
N GLY A 319 12.76 22.98 2.86
CA GLY A 319 12.09 22.79 4.15
C GLY A 319 11.92 24.09 4.94
N GLN A 320 11.10 23.99 5.98
CA GLN A 320 10.99 24.97 7.07
C GLN A 320 11.96 24.61 8.19
N PHE A 321 12.51 25.61 8.86
CA PHE A 321 13.45 25.41 9.96
C PHE A 321 12.92 26.02 11.27
N ALA A 322 12.65 25.15 12.24
CA ALA A 322 12.25 25.54 13.59
C ALA A 322 13.42 25.32 14.57
N TYR A 323 13.96 26.43 15.10
CA TYR A 323 15.07 26.38 16.05
C TYR A 323 14.57 26.51 17.49
N ASN A 324 14.87 25.52 18.32
CA ASN A 324 14.34 25.43 19.67
C ASN A 324 15.21 26.12 20.73
N ILE A 325 14.55 26.94 21.56
CA ILE A 325 15.07 27.53 22.80
C ILE A 325 14.20 27.06 23.98
N GLY A 326 14.83 26.71 25.10
CA GLY A 326 14.14 26.42 26.36
C GLY A 326 14.29 27.58 27.35
N PRO A 327 13.25 28.41 27.60
CA PRO A 327 13.30 29.49 28.58
C PRO A 327 13.46 28.98 30.01
N LYS A 328 14.10 29.79 30.85
CA LYS A 328 14.25 29.54 32.29
C LYS A 328 12.89 29.46 32.96
N GLY A 329 12.83 28.81 34.13
CA GLY A 329 11.61 28.72 34.92
C GLY A 329 10.96 30.06 35.25
N ASP A 330 11.73 31.14 35.38
CA ASP A 330 11.18 32.48 35.60
C ASP A 330 10.55 33.11 34.35
N GLY A 331 10.60 32.46 33.19
CA GLY A 331 10.04 32.95 31.93
C GLY A 331 11.00 33.78 31.07
N THR A 332 12.24 33.98 31.50
CA THR A 332 13.26 34.68 30.70
C THR A 332 14.00 33.72 29.75
N ILE A 333 14.35 34.20 28.55
CA ILE A 333 15.30 33.52 27.66
C ILE A 333 16.71 33.77 28.22
N ASP A 334 17.56 32.74 28.27
CA ASP A 334 18.95 32.95 28.68
C ASP A 334 19.68 33.91 27.73
N ALA A 335 20.50 34.80 28.27
CA ALA A 335 21.23 35.80 27.48
C ALA A 335 22.16 35.15 26.42
N PHE A 336 22.69 33.97 26.70
CA PHE A 336 23.42 33.17 25.72
C PHE A 336 22.52 32.78 24.56
N ASP A 337 21.38 32.14 24.85
CA ASP A 337 20.45 31.58 23.86
C ASP A 337 19.88 32.72 22.98
N ALA A 338 19.47 33.84 23.60
CA ALA A 338 19.05 35.05 22.90
C ALA A 338 20.16 35.65 22.04
N GLY A 339 21.40 35.63 22.54
CA GLY A 339 22.57 36.13 21.82
C GLY A 339 22.87 35.33 20.55
N VAL A 340 22.69 34.01 20.57
CA VAL A 340 22.91 33.13 19.39
C VAL A 340 21.93 33.48 18.27
N VAL A 341 20.63 33.55 18.57
CA VAL A 341 19.61 33.85 17.54
C VAL A 341 19.69 35.31 17.06
N THR A 342 20.05 36.24 17.96
CA THR A 342 20.24 37.65 17.60
C THR A 342 21.40 37.82 16.62
N GLU A 343 22.52 37.12 16.82
CA GLU A 343 23.67 37.20 15.90
C GLU A 343 23.31 36.69 14.50
N VAL A 344 22.56 35.58 14.41
CA VAL A 344 22.07 35.07 13.12
C VAL A 344 21.05 36.02 12.49
N GLY A 345 20.19 36.67 13.28
CA GLY A 345 19.32 37.75 12.81
C GLY A 345 20.09 38.93 12.22
N GLN A 346 21.19 39.34 12.86
CA GLN A 346 22.07 40.39 12.34
C GLN A 346 22.76 39.97 11.04
N TRP A 347 23.16 38.70 10.92
CA TRP A 347 23.67 38.15 9.67
C TRP A 347 22.61 38.18 8.56
N MET A 348 21.37 37.76 8.85
CA MET A 348 20.27 37.86 7.89
C MET A 348 19.97 39.32 7.50
N ALA A 349 20.11 40.28 8.41
CA ALA A 349 19.93 41.70 8.11
C ALA A 349 21.00 42.25 7.16
N ARG A 350 22.22 41.70 7.19
CA ARG A 350 23.29 41.99 6.21
C ARG A 350 23.04 41.32 4.85
N HIS A 351 22.25 40.25 4.84
CA HIS A 351 21.93 39.41 3.68
C HIS A 351 20.40 39.25 3.45
N PRO A 352 19.65 40.37 3.29
CA PRO A 352 18.19 40.39 3.43
C PRO A 352 17.43 39.53 2.41
N ASP A 353 18.06 39.25 1.27
CA ASP A 353 17.46 38.51 0.16
C ASP A 353 17.98 37.07 0.03
N ALA A 354 18.99 36.69 0.84
CA ALA A 354 19.67 35.40 0.72
C ALA A 354 18.87 34.25 1.35
N ILE A 355 18.04 34.55 2.36
CA ILE A 355 17.13 33.59 3.01
C ILE A 355 15.68 34.02 2.83
N THR A 356 15.31 35.19 3.32
CA THR A 356 13.90 35.63 3.39
C THR A 356 13.31 35.83 2.00
N GLY A 357 12.36 34.97 1.64
CA GLY A 357 11.73 34.92 0.32
C GLY A 357 12.60 34.31 -0.77
N ALA A 358 13.82 33.86 -0.46
CA ALA A 358 14.64 33.09 -1.37
C ALA A 358 14.07 31.68 -1.53
N ARG A 359 14.27 31.08 -2.70
CA ARG A 359 13.78 29.74 -3.02
C ARG A 359 14.93 28.77 -3.21
N PRO A 360 14.73 27.47 -2.87
CA PRO A 360 15.64 26.43 -3.31
C PRO A 360 15.68 26.38 -4.84
N THR A 361 16.75 25.80 -5.37
CA THR A 361 16.98 25.74 -6.81
C THR A 361 17.02 24.32 -7.34
N TRP A 362 16.77 24.15 -8.65
CA TRP A 362 16.89 22.86 -9.32
C TRP A 362 18.33 22.42 -9.59
N TYR A 363 19.33 23.28 -9.33
CA TYR A 363 20.72 22.92 -9.45
C TYR A 363 21.06 21.77 -8.50
N PRO A 364 21.79 20.74 -8.96
CA PRO A 364 22.43 19.81 -8.03
C PRO A 364 23.28 20.57 -7.02
N ALA A 365 23.22 20.16 -5.75
CA ALA A 365 24.00 20.82 -4.70
C ALA A 365 25.50 20.77 -5.04
N PRO A 366 26.19 21.92 -5.18
CA PRO A 366 27.60 21.92 -5.53
C PRO A 366 28.45 21.45 -4.35
N ALA A 367 29.58 20.81 -4.63
CA ALA A 367 30.48 20.30 -3.59
C ALA A 367 31.10 21.40 -2.69
N TRP A 368 31.05 22.67 -3.11
CA TRP A 368 31.55 23.80 -2.34
C TRP A 368 30.50 24.46 -1.44
N GLY A 369 29.21 24.10 -1.55
CA GLY A 369 28.16 24.72 -0.73
C GLY A 369 26.73 24.59 -1.26
N LYS A 370 25.92 25.64 -1.07
CA LYS A 370 24.49 25.68 -1.43
C LYS A 370 24.18 26.89 -2.30
N VAL A 371 23.06 26.81 -3.04
CA VAL A 371 22.58 27.86 -3.95
C VAL A 371 21.08 28.08 -3.74
N MET A 372 20.70 29.34 -3.54
CA MET A 372 19.30 29.78 -3.52
C MET A 372 19.08 30.89 -4.54
N THR A 373 17.83 31.22 -4.83
CA THR A 373 17.46 32.25 -5.81
C THR A 373 16.36 33.16 -5.32
N LYS A 374 16.42 34.44 -5.67
CA LYS A 374 15.34 35.41 -5.48
C LYS A 374 15.36 36.44 -6.60
N GLY A 375 14.25 36.59 -7.30
CA GLY A 375 14.16 37.51 -8.44
C GLY A 375 15.19 37.17 -9.52
N ASN A 376 16.08 38.11 -9.82
CA ASN A 376 17.13 37.97 -10.83
C ASN A 376 18.48 37.53 -10.25
N ASP A 377 18.53 37.15 -8.97
CA ASP A 377 19.78 36.89 -8.28
C ASP A 377 19.89 35.43 -7.81
N LEU A 378 21.08 34.84 -7.97
CA LEU A 378 21.49 33.64 -7.23
C LEU A 378 22.34 34.04 -6.03
N TYR A 379 22.16 33.31 -4.92
CA TYR A 379 22.93 33.47 -3.69
C TYR A 379 23.71 32.18 -3.43
N PHE A 380 25.03 32.28 -3.48
CA PHE A 380 25.96 31.20 -3.23
C PHE A 380 26.42 31.26 -1.77
N PHE A 381 26.34 30.12 -1.09
CA PHE A 381 26.80 29.96 0.29
C PHE A 381 27.99 29.02 0.30
N PRO A 382 29.23 29.49 0.08
CA PRO A 382 30.41 28.62 0.11
C PRO A 382 30.77 28.17 1.53
N GLU A 383 31.14 26.90 1.69
CA GLU A 383 31.51 26.29 2.99
C GLU A 383 32.80 26.86 3.57
N LEU A 384 33.72 27.20 2.68
CA LEU A 384 35.01 27.75 3.03
C LEU A 384 35.29 28.94 2.13
N TRP A 385 35.82 30.01 2.74
CA TRP A 385 36.34 31.15 2.01
C TRP A 385 37.85 31.07 1.93
N SER A 386 38.40 31.10 0.72
CA SER A 386 39.85 31.15 0.51
C SER A 386 40.17 31.98 -0.73
N PRO A 387 40.94 33.08 -0.61
CA PRO A 387 41.30 33.91 -1.74
C PRO A 387 41.97 33.10 -2.86
N GLY A 388 41.57 33.33 -4.11
CA GLY A 388 42.05 32.63 -5.30
C GLY A 388 41.40 31.26 -5.55
N LYS A 389 40.55 30.75 -4.65
CA LYS A 389 39.73 29.56 -4.93
C LYS A 389 38.50 29.94 -5.74
N THR A 390 38.08 29.02 -6.61
CA THR A 390 36.95 29.21 -7.51
C THR A 390 35.72 28.43 -7.06
N LEU A 391 34.55 29.04 -7.20
CA LEU A 391 33.24 28.42 -7.07
C LEU A 391 32.70 28.19 -8.49
N THR A 392 32.59 26.93 -8.90
CA THR A 392 32.08 26.57 -10.23
C THR A 392 30.66 26.01 -10.09
N LEU A 393 29.72 26.61 -10.82
CA LEU A 393 28.35 26.15 -10.95
C LEU A 393 28.06 25.85 -12.43
N PRO A 394 27.90 24.57 -12.81
CA PRO A 394 27.47 24.21 -14.16
C PRO A 394 25.97 24.49 -14.36
N SER A 395 25.49 24.35 -15.60
CA SER A 395 24.06 24.42 -15.96
C SER A 395 23.37 25.76 -15.70
N VAL A 396 24.13 26.84 -15.60
CA VAL A 396 23.65 28.21 -15.39
C VAL A 396 23.14 28.78 -16.71
N GLY A 397 21.83 28.97 -16.80
CA GLY A 397 21.18 29.67 -17.90
C GLY A 397 20.88 31.13 -17.56
N GLY A 398 20.85 31.98 -18.59
CA GLY A 398 20.74 33.44 -18.47
C GLY A 398 22.10 34.13 -18.46
N HIS A 399 22.12 35.46 -18.58
CA HIS A 399 23.35 36.22 -18.67
C HIS A 399 23.73 36.84 -17.31
N VAL A 400 24.89 36.44 -16.78
CA VAL A 400 25.44 37.01 -15.54
C VAL A 400 26.00 38.40 -15.83
N THR A 401 25.50 39.41 -15.13
CA THR A 401 25.88 40.82 -15.28
C THR A 401 26.85 41.30 -14.20
N ALA A 402 26.79 40.70 -13.00
CA ALA A 402 27.68 41.04 -11.90
C ALA A 402 27.79 39.88 -10.90
N VAL A 403 28.95 39.81 -10.22
CA VAL A 403 29.15 38.95 -9.05
C VAL A 403 29.79 39.78 -7.94
N THR A 404 29.17 39.78 -6.76
CA THR A 404 29.63 40.54 -5.60
C THR A 404 29.63 39.69 -4.34
N VAL A 405 30.38 40.13 -3.33
CA VAL A 405 30.17 39.68 -1.96
C VAL A 405 28.95 40.40 -1.42
N ASP A 406 27.90 39.64 -1.11
CA ASP A 406 26.62 40.20 -0.66
C ASP A 406 26.80 40.99 0.65
N GLY A 407 26.03 42.07 0.81
CA GLY A 407 26.20 43.00 1.94
C GLY A 407 27.41 43.95 1.83
N THR A 408 28.16 43.92 0.73
CA THR A 408 29.32 44.81 0.49
C THR A 408 29.37 45.33 -0.96
N ASP A 409 30.19 46.35 -1.22
CA ASP A 409 30.48 46.84 -2.58
C ASP A 409 31.57 46.04 -3.31
N ARG A 410 32.05 44.92 -2.73
CA ARG A 410 33.18 44.17 -3.28
C ARG A 410 32.73 43.30 -4.46
N SER A 411 33.18 43.64 -5.65
CA SER A 411 33.06 42.79 -6.84
C SER A 411 34.03 41.61 -6.81
N LEU A 412 33.61 40.47 -7.35
CA LEU A 412 34.44 39.29 -7.55
C LEU A 412 34.65 39.07 -9.05
N GLU A 413 35.83 38.55 -9.41
CA GLU A 413 36.10 38.13 -10.78
C GLU A 413 35.26 36.89 -11.10
N PHE A 414 34.63 36.87 -12.26
CA PHE A 414 33.88 35.72 -12.74
C PHE A 414 34.05 35.54 -14.25
N ALA A 415 33.84 34.31 -14.70
CA ALA A 415 33.73 33.95 -16.10
C ALA A 415 32.50 33.06 -16.29
N GLN A 416 31.72 33.35 -17.32
CA GLN A 416 30.62 32.49 -17.77
C GLN A 416 31.00 31.96 -19.16
N ASP A 417 31.33 30.67 -19.22
CA ASP A 417 31.60 29.96 -20.49
C ASP A 417 30.41 29.06 -20.80
N ASP A 418 29.62 29.46 -21.81
CA ASP A 418 28.31 28.89 -22.12
C ASP A 418 27.42 28.81 -20.85
N THR A 419 27.12 27.60 -20.37
CA THR A 419 26.29 27.35 -19.18
C THR A 419 27.11 27.13 -17.91
N THR A 420 28.43 27.33 -17.93
CA THR A 420 29.28 27.14 -16.74
C THR A 420 29.72 28.50 -16.17
N LEU A 421 29.26 28.80 -14.95
CA LEU A 421 29.70 29.98 -14.21
C LEU A 421 30.84 29.59 -13.27
N THR A 422 31.96 30.32 -13.37
CA THR A 422 33.09 30.23 -12.43
C THR A 422 33.31 31.57 -11.76
N VAL A 423 33.25 31.60 -10.43
CA VAL A 423 33.49 32.80 -9.60
C VAL A 423 34.78 32.61 -8.81
N THR A 424 35.68 33.59 -8.84
CA THR A 424 36.93 33.57 -8.08
C THR A 424 36.77 34.38 -6.79
N MET A 425 36.90 33.72 -5.64
CA MET A 425 36.87 34.40 -4.34
C MET A 425 38.13 35.26 -4.16
N SER A 426 37.98 36.49 -3.65
CA SER A 426 39.10 37.41 -3.46
C SER A 426 38.96 38.28 -2.21
N GLY A 427 40.10 38.65 -1.62
CA GLY A 427 40.16 39.39 -0.36
C GLY A 427 39.80 38.54 0.87
N GLU A 428 39.86 39.17 2.05
CA GLU A 428 39.59 38.51 3.33
C GLU A 428 38.15 37.99 3.42
N ASN A 429 37.95 36.93 4.22
CA ASN A 429 36.61 36.35 4.45
C ASN A 429 35.67 37.42 5.02
N PRO A 430 34.56 37.76 4.34
CA PRO A 430 33.64 38.80 4.78
C PRO A 430 32.87 38.42 6.06
N GLU A 431 32.73 37.13 6.35
CA GLU A 431 32.00 36.61 7.51
C GLU A 431 32.90 35.57 8.23
N PRO A 432 33.97 36.00 8.92
CA PRO A 432 34.98 35.10 9.48
C PRO A 432 34.44 34.13 10.55
N ASN A 433 33.33 34.50 11.20
CA ASN A 433 32.73 33.71 12.27
C ASN A 433 31.43 33.01 11.85
N LEU A 434 30.91 33.28 10.66
CA LEU A 434 29.62 32.80 10.16
C LEU A 434 29.77 32.30 8.71
N ARG A 435 28.77 32.54 7.86
CA ARG A 435 28.73 32.06 6.49
C ARG A 435 28.85 33.23 5.50
N PRO A 436 29.87 33.25 4.63
CA PRO A 436 29.92 34.23 3.53
C PRO A 436 28.79 33.98 2.52
N VAL A 437 28.33 35.05 1.88
CA VAL A 437 27.34 35.00 0.81
C VAL A 437 27.90 35.71 -0.43
N VAL A 438 27.85 35.02 -1.57
CA VAL A 438 28.20 35.58 -2.88
C VAL A 438 26.92 35.77 -3.67
N LYS A 439 26.67 36.99 -4.12
CA LYS A 439 25.51 37.34 -4.93
C LYS A 439 25.91 37.36 -6.41
N VAL A 440 25.14 36.65 -7.23
CA VAL A 440 25.30 36.58 -8.69
C VAL A 440 24.05 37.19 -9.32
N THR A 441 24.20 38.31 -10.02
CA THR A 441 23.10 39.06 -10.61
C THR A 441 22.98 38.80 -12.10
N PHE A 442 21.77 38.56 -12.56
CA PHE A 442 21.42 38.30 -13.94
C PHE A 442 20.59 39.46 -14.53
N ASP A 443 20.57 39.56 -15.85
CA ASP A 443 19.71 40.52 -16.57
C ASP A 443 18.21 40.18 -16.49
N ALA A 444 17.89 38.90 -16.30
CA ALA A 444 16.56 38.35 -16.04
C ALA A 444 16.62 37.22 -15.01
N ALA A 445 15.46 36.68 -14.59
CA ALA A 445 15.41 35.56 -13.65
C ALA A 445 16.29 34.39 -14.15
N PRO A 446 17.21 33.86 -13.31
CA PRO A 446 18.13 32.82 -13.73
C PRO A 446 17.37 31.54 -14.09
N THR A 447 17.90 30.82 -15.07
CA THR A 447 17.35 29.53 -15.50
C THR A 447 18.36 28.41 -15.23
N TYR A 448 17.87 27.20 -14.99
CA TYR A 448 18.66 25.98 -14.91
C TYR A 448 18.58 25.26 -16.25
N VAL A 449 19.75 24.90 -16.81
CA VAL A 449 19.88 24.13 -18.05
C VAL A 449 20.35 22.72 -17.69
N PRO A 450 19.44 21.73 -17.54
CA PRO A 450 19.78 20.37 -17.15
C PRO A 450 20.86 19.76 -18.06
N THR A 451 21.84 19.08 -17.48
CA THR A 451 22.88 18.40 -18.27
C THR A 451 22.36 17.19 -19.03
N GLN A 452 21.29 16.57 -18.55
CA GLN A 452 20.64 15.42 -19.18
C GLN A 452 19.29 15.83 -19.78
N THR A 453 19.33 16.41 -20.98
CA THR A 453 18.12 16.65 -21.80
C THR A 453 17.99 15.60 -22.90
N VAL A 454 16.77 15.13 -23.15
CA VAL A 454 16.44 14.30 -24.31
C VAL A 454 15.95 15.18 -25.45
N THR A 455 16.59 15.06 -26.62
CA THR A 455 16.10 15.75 -27.81
C THR A 455 14.84 15.05 -28.31
N ALA A 456 13.73 15.77 -28.35
CA ALA A 456 12.44 15.23 -28.75
C ALA A 456 12.39 15.04 -30.26
N VAL A 457 12.55 13.79 -30.70
CA VAL A 457 12.33 13.30 -32.06
C VAL A 457 11.58 11.98 -31.97
N ASP A 458 10.89 11.59 -33.04
CA ASP A 458 10.18 10.31 -33.07
C ASP A 458 11.13 9.13 -32.80
N GLY A 459 10.74 8.25 -31.89
CA GLY A 459 11.53 7.11 -31.44
C GLY A 459 12.63 7.43 -30.41
N ALA A 460 12.79 8.68 -29.96
CA ALA A 460 13.76 9.02 -28.92
C ALA A 460 13.41 8.34 -27.59
N THR A 461 14.40 7.89 -26.83
CA THR A 461 14.19 7.22 -25.54
C THR A 461 14.72 8.08 -24.39
N ILE A 462 13.92 8.20 -23.34
CA ILE A 462 14.32 8.64 -22.00
C ILE A 462 14.72 7.39 -21.22
N SER A 463 16.01 7.24 -20.92
CA SER A 463 16.50 6.10 -20.14
C SER A 463 16.19 6.26 -18.65
N SER A 464 16.37 5.18 -17.88
CA SER A 464 16.23 5.21 -16.42
C SER A 464 17.14 6.21 -15.73
N GLU A 465 18.35 6.41 -16.26
CA GLU A 465 19.34 7.35 -15.71
C GLU A 465 18.96 8.82 -15.95
N GLN A 466 18.11 9.07 -16.95
CA GLN A 466 17.61 10.39 -17.31
C GLN A 466 16.32 10.75 -16.56
N PHE A 467 15.73 9.79 -15.83
CA PHE A 467 14.64 10.03 -14.88
C PHE A 467 15.21 10.26 -13.47
N PHE A 468 15.03 11.46 -12.95
CA PHE A 468 15.47 11.88 -11.63
C PHE A 468 14.37 11.60 -10.60
N GLY A 469 14.57 10.58 -9.76
CA GLY A 469 13.69 10.30 -8.63
C GLY A 469 13.73 11.44 -7.61
N ARG A 470 12.55 11.92 -7.20
CA ARG A 470 12.38 12.97 -6.20
C ARG A 470 11.75 12.37 -4.95
N ALA A 471 12.49 12.38 -3.84
CA ALA A 471 12.09 11.74 -2.58
C ALA A 471 11.27 12.69 -1.69
N SER A 472 10.52 12.11 -0.75
CA SER A 472 9.96 12.83 0.41
C SER A 472 11.01 13.05 1.48
N ALA A 473 10.70 13.87 2.48
CA ALA A 473 11.56 14.07 3.64
C ALA A 473 11.63 12.84 4.57
N LEU A 474 10.69 11.89 4.44
CA LEU A 474 10.77 10.60 5.13
C LEU A 474 11.85 9.71 4.50
N ARG A 475 12.84 9.33 5.32
CA ARG A 475 14.09 8.63 4.97
C ARG A 475 13.93 7.29 4.21
N TYR A 476 12.71 6.75 4.07
CA TYR A 476 12.44 5.42 3.52
C TYR A 476 11.25 5.35 2.54
N SER A 477 10.72 6.49 2.07
CA SER A 477 9.49 6.54 1.27
C SER A 477 9.67 6.26 -0.23
N GLY A 478 10.90 6.10 -0.73
CA GLY A 478 11.16 6.00 -2.18
C GLY A 478 10.85 7.30 -2.92
N ALA A 479 10.85 7.27 -4.26
CA ALA A 479 10.52 8.44 -5.05
C ALA A 479 9.00 8.72 -5.03
N GLN A 480 8.62 9.97 -4.80
CA GLN A 480 7.24 10.45 -4.98
C GLN A 480 6.93 10.79 -6.43
N ALA A 481 7.95 11.28 -7.15
CA ALA A 481 7.86 11.66 -8.53
C ALA A 481 9.16 11.35 -9.26
N TYR A 482 9.07 11.20 -10.58
CA TYR A 482 10.22 11.14 -11.47
C TYR A 482 10.17 12.31 -12.46
N ASP A 483 11.26 13.08 -12.52
CA ASP A 483 11.42 14.18 -13.47
C ASP A 483 12.35 13.77 -14.62
N ALA A 484 12.04 14.19 -15.84
CA ALA A 484 12.95 14.19 -16.99
C ALA A 484 12.86 15.54 -17.72
N TYR A 485 13.77 15.80 -18.65
CA TYR A 485 13.81 17.08 -19.36
C TYR A 485 13.88 16.86 -20.88
N LEU A 486 12.91 17.41 -21.60
CA LEU A 486 12.81 17.30 -23.05
C LEU A 486 13.17 18.63 -23.72
N VAL A 487 13.76 18.57 -24.90
CA VAL A 487 14.02 19.76 -25.74
C VAL A 487 13.68 19.47 -27.20
N ASN A 488 12.86 20.32 -27.80
CA ASN A 488 12.66 20.35 -29.24
C ASN A 488 13.75 21.22 -29.88
N LYS A 489 14.69 20.61 -30.61
CA LYS A 489 15.80 21.33 -31.28
C LYS A 489 15.47 21.75 -32.72
N THR A 490 14.25 21.52 -33.18
CA THR A 490 13.80 21.96 -34.51
C THR A 490 13.32 23.40 -34.47
N ASP A 491 13.08 23.99 -35.64
CA ASP A 491 12.54 25.34 -35.81
C ASP A 491 11.00 25.41 -35.70
N LYS A 492 10.33 24.26 -35.59
CA LYS A 492 8.87 24.13 -35.55
C LYS A 492 8.41 23.49 -34.25
N ALA A 493 7.28 23.94 -33.71
CA ALA A 493 6.70 23.33 -32.54
C ALA A 493 6.31 21.87 -32.82
N ILE A 494 6.51 20.99 -31.82
CA ILE A 494 5.89 19.67 -31.81
C ILE A 494 4.51 19.86 -31.19
N THR A 495 3.47 19.68 -31.98
CA THR A 495 2.07 19.89 -31.55
C THR A 495 1.38 18.60 -31.12
N ASP A 496 1.97 17.44 -31.41
CA ASP A 496 1.45 16.12 -31.07
C ASP A 496 2.61 15.18 -30.70
N LEU A 497 2.74 14.92 -29.41
CA LEU A 497 3.76 14.07 -28.80
C LEU A 497 3.07 13.04 -27.90
N THR A 498 3.38 11.76 -28.07
CA THR A 498 3.00 10.72 -27.11
C THR A 498 4.22 10.05 -26.50
N LEU A 499 4.00 9.30 -25.43
CA LEU A 499 4.99 8.63 -24.61
C LEU A 499 4.57 7.18 -24.42
N LYS A 500 5.45 6.25 -24.76
CA LYS A 500 5.33 4.84 -24.41
C LYS A 500 6.24 4.54 -23.24
N PHE A 501 5.69 4.43 -22.04
CA PHE A 501 6.47 4.14 -20.84
C PHE A 501 6.83 2.65 -20.75
N SER A 502 7.90 2.37 -20.03
CA SER A 502 8.32 1.02 -19.63
C SER A 502 8.73 1.06 -18.17
N GLY A 503 8.10 0.21 -17.35
CA GLY A 503 8.25 0.18 -15.90
C GLY A 503 7.20 -0.70 -15.23
N ASN A 504 7.29 -0.86 -13.91
CA ASN A 504 6.38 -1.69 -13.11
C ASN A 504 5.12 -0.93 -12.67
N PHE A 505 4.37 -0.38 -13.62
CA PHE A 505 3.13 0.36 -13.33
C PHE A 505 2.05 -0.58 -12.78
N ASP A 506 1.40 -0.19 -11.70
CA ASP A 506 0.26 -0.91 -11.14
C ASP A 506 -1.00 -0.61 -11.97
N ALA A 507 -1.67 -1.65 -12.46
CA ALA A 507 -2.77 -1.51 -13.43
C ALA A 507 -3.94 -0.66 -12.89
N SER A 508 -4.22 -0.74 -11.58
CA SER A 508 -5.32 -0.05 -10.91
C SER A 508 -4.97 1.37 -10.46
N THR A 509 -3.67 1.69 -10.42
CA THR A 509 -3.18 2.99 -9.97
C THR A 509 -3.32 4.03 -11.08
N THR A 510 -3.80 5.22 -10.73
CA THR A 510 -3.84 6.37 -11.64
C THR A 510 -2.60 7.24 -11.43
N TYR A 511 -1.89 7.50 -12.52
CA TYR A 511 -0.69 8.31 -12.58
C TYR A 511 -0.98 9.62 -13.30
N LYS A 512 -0.30 10.68 -12.88
CA LYS A 512 -0.35 11.97 -13.54
C LYS A 512 0.97 12.22 -14.27
N ILE A 513 0.86 12.54 -15.55
CA ILE A 513 1.99 12.88 -16.42
C ILE A 513 1.87 14.36 -16.77
N THR A 514 2.89 15.15 -16.45
CA THR A 514 2.92 16.59 -16.72
C THR A 514 4.09 16.93 -17.64
N LEU A 515 3.84 17.51 -18.81
CA LEU A 515 4.88 18.08 -19.67
C LEU A 515 4.69 19.60 -19.75
N GLY A 516 5.61 20.35 -19.14
CA GLY A 516 5.47 21.80 -19.04
C GLY A 516 4.23 22.21 -18.26
N ALA A 517 3.24 22.81 -18.94
CA ALA A 517 1.97 23.24 -18.34
C ALA A 517 0.81 22.25 -18.57
N THR A 518 1.00 21.24 -19.42
CA THR A 518 -0.05 20.27 -19.76
C THR A 518 0.06 19.05 -18.87
N SER A 519 -1.05 18.62 -18.28
CA SER A 519 -1.13 17.41 -17.47
C SER A 519 -2.22 16.47 -18.00
N ILE A 520 -1.95 15.18 -17.93
CA ILE A 520 -2.94 14.12 -18.18
C ILE A 520 -2.91 13.12 -17.04
N GLU A 521 -4.05 12.48 -16.78
CA GLU A 521 -4.17 11.36 -15.85
C GLU A 521 -4.44 10.08 -16.63
N VAL A 522 -3.69 9.03 -16.30
CA VAL A 522 -3.75 7.74 -16.98
C VAL A 522 -3.60 6.61 -15.97
N THR A 523 -4.36 5.54 -16.14
CA THR A 523 -4.20 4.35 -15.31
C THR A 523 -2.94 3.57 -15.72
N GLY A 524 -2.36 2.80 -14.80
CA GLY A 524 -1.25 1.92 -15.15
C GLY A 524 -1.62 0.92 -16.23
N ALA A 525 -2.89 0.50 -16.31
CA ALA A 525 -3.38 -0.36 -17.38
C ALA A 525 -3.34 0.33 -18.76
N GLN A 526 -3.71 1.63 -18.82
CA GLN A 526 -3.58 2.42 -20.06
C GLN A 526 -2.11 2.59 -20.47
N ILE A 527 -1.22 2.85 -19.50
CA ILE A 527 0.22 2.92 -19.75
C ILE A 527 0.76 1.60 -20.32
N GLN A 528 0.30 0.46 -19.77
CA GLN A 528 0.70 -0.88 -20.24
C GLN A 528 0.14 -1.20 -21.63
N ALA A 529 -1.06 -0.70 -21.96
CA ALA A 529 -1.71 -0.96 -23.24
C ALA A 529 -1.04 -0.24 -24.42
N GLY A 530 -0.33 0.88 -24.19
CA GLY A 530 0.39 1.56 -25.26
C GLY A 530 0.83 2.99 -24.97
N GLU A 531 0.80 3.81 -26.01
CA GLU A 531 1.18 5.22 -25.96
C GLU A 531 0.14 6.05 -25.20
N VAL A 532 0.62 6.97 -24.37
CA VAL A 532 -0.16 7.97 -23.63
C VAL A 532 0.40 9.37 -23.90
N GLY A 533 -0.36 10.44 -23.68
CA GLY A 533 0.17 11.80 -23.88
C GLY A 533 -0.52 12.63 -24.96
N GLU A 534 -1.76 12.33 -25.34
CA GLU A 534 -2.45 13.19 -26.29
C GLU A 534 -2.51 14.66 -25.79
N GLY A 535 -2.22 15.61 -26.68
CA GLY A 535 -2.19 17.04 -26.36
C GLY A 535 -0.88 17.53 -25.72
N LEU A 536 0.10 16.65 -25.49
CA LEU A 536 1.44 17.09 -25.11
C LEU A 536 2.14 17.74 -26.31
N SER A 537 2.79 18.88 -26.06
CA SER A 537 3.45 19.70 -27.07
C SER A 537 4.77 20.26 -26.55
N LEU A 538 5.67 20.63 -27.48
CA LEU A 538 6.98 21.19 -27.17
C LEU A 538 7.32 22.36 -28.10
N GLU A 539 7.59 23.51 -27.50
CA GLU A 539 8.05 24.70 -28.21
C GLU A 539 9.51 24.56 -28.70
N PRO A 540 9.86 25.12 -29.86
CA PRO A 540 11.24 25.17 -30.37
C PRO A 540 12.22 25.77 -29.35
N GLY A 541 13.36 25.11 -29.16
CA GLY A 541 14.48 25.61 -28.38
C GLY A 541 14.20 25.75 -26.87
N LYS A 542 13.11 25.22 -26.33
CA LYS A 542 12.79 25.31 -24.90
C LYS A 542 12.96 23.98 -24.18
N VAL A 543 13.75 23.97 -23.10
CA VAL A 543 13.80 22.82 -22.19
C VAL A 543 12.49 22.77 -21.40
N THR A 544 11.80 21.63 -21.46
CA THR A 544 10.49 21.43 -20.87
C THR A 544 10.53 20.23 -19.92
N PRO A 545 10.17 20.40 -18.63
CA PRO A 545 10.18 19.30 -17.67
C PRO A 545 9.01 18.35 -17.93
N LEU A 546 9.31 17.05 -17.92
CA LEU A 546 8.35 15.94 -17.89
C LEU A 546 8.34 15.40 -16.46
N ARG A 547 7.19 15.36 -15.80
CA ARG A 547 6.99 14.78 -14.47
C ARG A 547 6.00 13.63 -14.52
N LEU A 548 6.36 12.53 -13.85
CA LEU A 548 5.49 11.40 -13.57
C LEU A 548 5.30 11.28 -12.05
N GLU A 549 4.04 11.32 -11.60
CA GLU A 549 3.65 11.26 -10.18
C GLU A 549 2.33 10.47 -10.00
N LEU A 550 1.93 10.17 -8.76
CA LEU A 550 0.59 9.64 -8.49
C LEU A 550 -0.45 10.74 -8.72
N ALA A 551 -1.56 10.42 -9.40
CA ALA A 551 -2.64 11.38 -9.62
C ALA A 551 -3.44 11.65 -8.34
N HIS A 552 -3.74 10.59 -7.59
CA HIS A 552 -4.56 10.64 -6.38
C HIS A 552 -3.87 9.90 -5.23
N PRO A 553 -2.75 10.41 -4.72
CA PRO A 553 -2.08 9.75 -3.60
C PRO A 553 -2.95 9.86 -2.35
N SER A 554 -3.17 8.75 -1.63
CA SER A 554 -3.93 8.76 -0.36
C SER A 554 -3.29 9.62 0.74
N TYR A 555 -2.00 9.94 0.57
CA TYR A 555 -1.26 10.93 1.33
C TYR A 555 -0.31 11.64 0.38
N TYR A 556 -0.19 12.97 0.44
CA TYR A 556 0.63 13.74 -0.51
C TYR A 556 2.07 13.24 -0.60
N ALA A 557 2.57 12.59 0.47
CA ALA A 557 3.94 12.12 0.52
C ALA A 557 4.17 10.66 0.07
N ASN A 558 3.13 9.98 -0.40
CA ASN A 558 3.24 8.57 -0.80
C ASN A 558 4.23 8.35 -1.95
N SER A 559 4.93 7.22 -1.87
CA SER A 559 5.77 6.71 -2.96
C SER A 559 4.95 6.44 -4.21
N ILE A 560 5.54 6.69 -5.38
CA ILE A 560 4.96 6.26 -6.67
C ILE A 560 5.06 4.74 -6.91
N GLY A 561 5.86 4.02 -6.10
CA GLY A 561 5.98 2.56 -6.18
C GLY A 561 6.76 2.02 -7.40
N LEU A 562 7.35 2.89 -8.20
CA LEU A 562 8.15 2.51 -9.37
C LEU A 562 9.63 2.36 -9.00
N ARG A 563 10.26 1.26 -9.41
CA ARG A 563 11.68 0.98 -9.16
C ARG A 563 12.61 1.53 -10.24
N SER A 564 12.15 1.47 -11.49
CA SER A 564 12.84 2.01 -12.66
C SER A 564 11.80 2.36 -13.71
N VAL A 565 11.94 3.53 -14.32
CA VAL A 565 11.04 3.99 -15.39
C VAL A 565 11.87 4.46 -16.57
N SER A 566 11.40 4.16 -17.78
CA SER A 566 11.90 4.70 -19.04
C SER A 566 10.71 5.03 -19.94
N ALA A 567 10.92 5.82 -20.99
CA ALA A 567 9.87 6.15 -21.95
C ALA A 567 10.42 6.34 -23.36
N THR A 568 9.69 5.93 -24.38
CA THR A 568 9.95 6.27 -25.77
C THR A 568 8.99 7.36 -26.22
N LEU A 569 9.51 8.40 -26.85
CA LEU A 569 8.74 9.50 -27.42
C LEU A 569 8.29 9.11 -28.83
N HIS A 570 7.05 9.45 -29.16
CA HIS A 570 6.54 9.40 -30.52
C HIS A 570 6.07 10.79 -30.94
N VAL A 571 6.59 11.27 -32.06
CA VAL A 571 6.33 12.63 -32.56
C VAL A 571 5.56 12.53 -33.87
N TYR A 572 4.38 13.15 -33.91
CA TYR A 572 3.50 13.04 -35.04
C TYR A 572 3.34 14.37 -35.79
N GLY A 573 3.35 14.31 -37.13
CA GLY A 573 3.07 15.47 -37.98
C GLY A 573 1.57 15.73 -38.13
N GLU A 574 1.20 16.91 -38.67
CA GLU A 574 -0.19 17.39 -38.86
C GLU A 574 -1.12 16.43 -39.64
N ASN A 575 -0.57 15.43 -40.34
CA ASN A 575 -1.32 14.43 -41.13
C ASN A 575 -0.98 12.97 -40.74
N ALA A 576 -0.40 12.75 -39.56
CA ALA A 576 -0.03 11.41 -39.13
C ALA A 576 -1.26 10.50 -39.00
N ALA A 577 -1.10 9.24 -39.40
CA ALA A 577 -2.18 8.25 -39.38
C ALA A 577 -2.79 8.15 -37.98
N THR A 578 -4.10 8.35 -37.91
CA THR A 578 -4.92 8.14 -36.73
C THR A 578 -5.30 6.66 -36.60
N GLN A 579 -5.66 6.23 -35.40
CA GLN A 579 -6.06 4.85 -35.12
C GLN A 579 -7.45 4.85 -34.47
N PRO A 580 -8.41 4.06 -34.99
CA PRO A 580 -9.69 3.87 -34.30
C PRO A 580 -9.46 3.21 -32.93
N PRO A 581 -10.40 3.37 -31.98
CA PRO A 581 -10.26 2.75 -30.68
C PRO A 581 -10.19 1.22 -30.78
N VAL A 582 -9.42 0.59 -29.90
CA VAL A 582 -9.37 -0.86 -29.72
C VAL A 582 -9.48 -1.16 -28.24
N ILE A 583 -10.34 -2.12 -27.87
CA ILE A 583 -10.41 -2.62 -26.49
C ILE A 583 -9.22 -3.54 -26.26
N ALA A 584 -8.27 -3.08 -25.45
CA ALA A 584 -7.09 -3.85 -25.05
C ALA A 584 -7.39 -4.80 -23.89
N THR A 585 -8.35 -4.45 -23.04
CA THR A 585 -8.81 -5.31 -21.93
C THR A 585 -10.30 -5.10 -21.72
N ASP A 586 -11.05 -6.20 -21.80
CA ASP A 586 -12.48 -6.24 -21.53
C ASP A 586 -12.78 -6.26 -20.03
N PRO A 587 -13.95 -5.75 -19.61
CA PRO A 587 -14.41 -5.91 -18.24
C PRO A 587 -14.63 -7.38 -17.91
N SER A 588 -14.26 -7.75 -16.68
CA SER A 588 -14.48 -9.10 -16.13
C SER A 588 -15.75 -9.15 -15.30
N SER A 589 -16.46 -10.28 -15.34
CA SER A 589 -17.62 -10.53 -14.49
C SER A 589 -17.23 -10.47 -13.01
N VAL A 590 -18.13 -9.95 -12.19
CA VAL A 590 -17.91 -9.72 -10.75
C VAL A 590 -18.99 -10.44 -9.96
N SER A 591 -18.59 -11.13 -8.88
CA SER A 591 -19.50 -11.77 -7.94
C SER A 591 -19.32 -11.16 -6.56
N VAL A 592 -20.38 -10.59 -6.01
CA VAL A 592 -20.38 -9.92 -4.70
C VAL A 592 -21.65 -10.26 -3.92
N LYS A 593 -21.68 -9.92 -2.63
CA LYS A 593 -22.91 -9.97 -1.83
C LYS A 593 -23.66 -8.64 -1.94
N ALA A 594 -24.98 -8.67 -1.78
CA ALA A 594 -25.76 -7.43 -1.71
C ALA A 594 -25.21 -6.53 -0.58
N GLY A 595 -24.95 -5.26 -0.89
CA GLY A 595 -24.32 -4.27 -0.01
C GLY A 595 -22.82 -4.07 -0.25
N GLU A 596 -22.14 -4.98 -0.96
CA GLU A 596 -20.73 -4.84 -1.32
C GLU A 596 -20.57 -4.03 -2.62
N SER A 597 -19.36 -3.50 -2.84
CA SER A 597 -19.03 -2.76 -4.08
C SER A 597 -18.52 -3.70 -5.17
N ALA A 598 -19.05 -3.57 -6.39
CA ALA A 598 -18.54 -4.21 -7.59
C ALA A 598 -17.83 -3.18 -8.47
N THR A 599 -16.66 -3.54 -9.02
CA THR A 599 -15.86 -2.67 -9.90
C THR A 599 -15.58 -3.37 -11.22
N PHE A 600 -15.88 -2.69 -12.32
CA PHE A 600 -15.56 -3.12 -13.68
C PHE A 600 -14.48 -2.21 -14.26
N THR A 601 -13.54 -2.80 -15.00
CA THR A 601 -12.42 -2.07 -15.62
C THR A 601 -12.38 -2.36 -17.11
N VAL A 602 -12.19 -1.33 -17.93
CA VAL A 602 -11.96 -1.44 -19.36
C VAL A 602 -10.69 -0.68 -19.72
N VAL A 603 -9.92 -1.24 -20.65
CA VAL A 603 -8.75 -0.56 -21.20
C VAL A 603 -8.94 -0.45 -22.69
N ALA A 604 -8.91 0.78 -23.21
CA ALA A 604 -8.94 1.04 -24.64
C ALA A 604 -7.70 1.83 -25.07
N SER A 605 -7.15 1.49 -26.22
CA SER A 605 -6.13 2.26 -26.92
C SER A 605 -6.76 2.91 -28.17
N GLY A 606 -6.10 3.91 -28.73
CA GLY A 606 -6.55 4.63 -29.92
C GLY A 606 -5.85 5.97 -30.05
N ARG A 607 -5.85 6.55 -31.26
CA ARG A 607 -5.29 7.88 -31.51
C ARG A 607 -6.20 8.69 -32.43
N PRO A 608 -6.83 9.80 -31.98
CA PRO A 608 -6.93 10.33 -30.61
C PRO A 608 -7.28 9.30 -29.53
N ALA A 609 -6.89 9.55 -28.28
CA ALA A 609 -7.29 8.75 -27.14
C ALA A 609 -8.82 8.64 -27.11
N ALA A 610 -9.31 7.43 -26.84
CA ALA A 610 -10.74 7.18 -26.88
C ALA A 610 -11.43 7.69 -25.61
N THR A 611 -12.55 8.38 -25.75
CA THR A 611 -13.46 8.65 -24.64
C THR A 611 -14.22 7.36 -24.30
N ILE A 612 -14.29 7.00 -23.03
CA ILE A 612 -15.04 5.83 -22.56
C ILE A 612 -16.46 6.26 -22.15
N GLN A 613 -17.44 5.39 -22.39
CA GLN A 613 -18.79 5.50 -21.84
C GLN A 613 -19.27 4.11 -21.42
N TRP A 614 -19.66 3.96 -20.15
CA TRP A 614 -20.22 2.70 -19.63
C TRP A 614 -21.72 2.58 -19.89
N TYR A 615 -22.17 1.34 -20.09
CA TYR A 615 -23.55 0.94 -20.32
C TYR A 615 -23.95 -0.18 -19.37
N ARG A 616 -25.18 -0.13 -18.86
CA ARG A 616 -25.80 -1.19 -18.05
C ARG A 616 -26.88 -1.88 -18.87
N VAL A 617 -26.85 -3.21 -18.91
CA VAL A 617 -27.89 -4.07 -19.45
C VAL A 617 -28.61 -4.73 -18.28
N PRO A 618 -29.87 -4.38 -17.98
CA PRO A 618 -30.64 -5.07 -16.94
C PRO A 618 -30.77 -6.56 -17.22
N LYS A 619 -30.94 -7.38 -16.17
CA LYS A 619 -31.20 -8.82 -16.30
C LYS A 619 -32.37 -9.07 -17.25
N GLY A 620 -32.15 -9.89 -18.28
CA GLY A 620 -33.16 -10.22 -19.30
C GLY A 620 -33.36 -9.19 -20.41
N ALA A 621 -32.67 -8.04 -20.37
CA ALA A 621 -32.70 -7.07 -21.47
C ALA A 621 -31.63 -7.39 -22.54
N SER A 622 -31.91 -7.05 -23.79
CA SER A 622 -30.96 -7.18 -24.91
C SER A 622 -30.12 -5.91 -25.12
N GLU A 623 -30.67 -4.74 -24.82
CA GLU A 623 -30.04 -3.43 -25.01
C GLU A 623 -29.57 -2.80 -23.70
N GLY A 624 -28.42 -2.11 -23.74
CA GLY A 624 -27.86 -1.38 -22.60
C GLY A 624 -28.18 0.11 -22.65
N THR A 625 -28.38 0.71 -21.49
CA THR A 625 -28.51 2.17 -21.33
C THR A 625 -27.21 2.78 -20.84
N ALA A 626 -26.86 3.95 -21.39
CA ALA A 626 -25.67 4.68 -20.95
C ALA A 626 -25.82 5.08 -19.49
N ILE A 627 -24.78 4.83 -18.70
CA ILE A 627 -24.71 5.24 -17.30
C ILE A 627 -24.18 6.67 -17.27
N PRO A 628 -24.96 7.66 -16.78
CA PRO A 628 -24.52 9.06 -16.76
C PRO A 628 -23.16 9.22 -16.06
N ASP A 629 -22.30 10.05 -16.63
CA ASP A 629 -20.98 10.45 -16.11
C ASP A 629 -19.94 9.32 -15.94
N ALA A 630 -20.31 8.07 -16.18
CA ALA A 630 -19.41 6.92 -16.15
C ALA A 630 -18.52 6.88 -17.40
N THR A 631 -17.52 7.76 -17.42
CA THR A 631 -16.62 8.01 -18.56
C THR A 631 -15.17 7.62 -18.30
N ASN A 632 -14.88 7.06 -17.13
CA ASN A 632 -13.55 6.63 -16.74
C ASN A 632 -13.29 5.16 -17.17
N GLY A 633 -12.02 4.73 -17.21
CA GLY A 633 -11.63 3.34 -17.48
C GLY A 633 -12.08 2.35 -16.39
N MET A 634 -12.61 2.84 -15.26
CA MET A 634 -13.22 2.03 -14.21
C MET A 634 -14.63 2.53 -13.90
N TYR A 635 -15.53 1.60 -13.59
CA TYR A 635 -16.88 1.87 -13.10
C TYR A 635 -17.16 1.03 -11.86
N THR A 636 -17.51 1.69 -10.75
CA THR A 636 -17.82 1.05 -9.46
C THR A 636 -19.25 1.38 -9.04
N LEU A 637 -19.96 0.39 -8.50
CA LEU A 637 -21.27 0.56 -7.89
C LEU A 637 -21.40 -0.24 -6.58
N THR A 638 -22.19 0.26 -5.64
CA THR A 638 -22.69 -0.52 -4.50
C THR A 638 -23.84 -1.39 -4.98
N THR A 639 -23.80 -2.69 -4.68
CA THR A 639 -24.71 -3.67 -5.28
C THR A 639 -25.94 -3.94 -4.42
N THR A 640 -27.06 -4.19 -5.07
CA THR A 640 -28.28 -4.71 -4.45
C THR A 640 -28.66 -6.04 -5.10
N PHE A 641 -29.54 -6.82 -4.48
CA PHE A 641 -30.01 -8.07 -5.10
C PHE A 641 -30.74 -7.84 -6.43
N GLU A 642 -31.27 -6.63 -6.67
CA GLU A 642 -31.86 -6.25 -7.97
C GLU A 642 -30.83 -6.11 -9.10
N ASP A 643 -29.54 -6.02 -8.75
CA ASP A 643 -28.45 -5.96 -9.71
C ASP A 643 -27.97 -7.35 -10.16
N ASP A 644 -28.45 -8.44 -9.53
CA ASP A 644 -28.08 -9.80 -9.89
C ASP A 644 -28.46 -10.11 -11.35
N GLY A 645 -27.46 -10.51 -12.14
CA GLY A 645 -27.60 -10.82 -13.56
C GLY A 645 -27.60 -9.60 -14.48
N ALA A 646 -27.41 -8.37 -13.96
CA ALA A 646 -27.13 -7.21 -14.81
C ALA A 646 -25.76 -7.37 -15.50
N GLN A 647 -25.62 -6.84 -16.71
CA GLN A 647 -24.36 -6.83 -17.43
C GLN A 647 -23.84 -5.41 -17.67
N PHE A 648 -22.53 -5.26 -17.74
CA PHE A 648 -21.85 -3.99 -17.95
C PHE A 648 -20.87 -4.11 -19.10
N TYR A 649 -20.84 -3.10 -19.97
CA TYR A 649 -19.85 -2.97 -21.03
C TYR A 649 -19.55 -1.50 -21.26
N ALA A 650 -18.45 -1.22 -21.94
CA ALA A 650 -18.05 0.14 -22.27
C ALA A 650 -17.87 0.31 -23.78
N VAL A 651 -18.11 1.54 -24.23
CA VAL A 651 -17.84 1.95 -25.62
C VAL A 651 -16.75 3.00 -25.59
N ALA A 652 -15.63 2.69 -26.26
CA ALA A 652 -14.52 3.60 -26.49
C ALA A 652 -14.73 4.29 -27.83
N THR A 653 -14.76 5.62 -27.87
CA THR A 653 -15.02 6.41 -29.10
C THR A 653 -13.95 7.45 -29.34
N ASN A 654 -13.50 7.61 -30.58
CA ASN A 654 -12.70 8.76 -31.02
C ASN A 654 -13.16 9.23 -32.42
N ALA A 655 -12.48 10.22 -32.99
CA ALA A 655 -12.83 10.79 -34.30
C ALA A 655 -12.80 9.78 -35.47
N ASN A 656 -12.19 8.61 -35.29
CA ASN A 656 -11.98 7.58 -36.32
C ASN A 656 -12.87 6.35 -36.15
N GLY A 657 -13.70 6.30 -35.10
CA GLY A 657 -14.66 5.22 -34.88
C GLY A 657 -14.90 4.93 -33.41
N SER A 658 -15.54 3.79 -33.15
CA SER A 658 -15.78 3.29 -31.81
C SER A 658 -15.49 1.79 -31.72
N ALA A 659 -15.12 1.34 -30.52
CA ALA A 659 -15.00 -0.07 -30.16
C ALA A 659 -15.80 -0.34 -28.90
N THR A 660 -16.55 -1.44 -28.90
CA THR A 660 -17.39 -1.88 -27.79
C THR A 660 -16.73 -3.06 -27.10
N SER A 661 -16.62 -3.02 -25.78
CA SER A 661 -16.09 -4.12 -24.99
C SER A 661 -17.05 -5.31 -24.95
N GLN A 662 -16.53 -6.47 -24.55
CA GLN A 662 -17.35 -7.57 -24.08
C GLN A 662 -18.17 -7.16 -22.86
N ARG A 663 -19.26 -7.91 -22.62
CA ARG A 663 -20.12 -7.72 -21.46
C ARG A 663 -19.61 -8.52 -20.27
N ALA A 664 -19.48 -7.85 -19.14
CA ALA A 664 -19.24 -8.47 -17.84
C ALA A 664 -20.57 -8.65 -17.10
N THR A 665 -20.80 -9.82 -16.50
CA THR A 665 -22.00 -10.09 -15.71
C THR A 665 -21.72 -9.79 -14.23
N LEU A 666 -22.68 -9.15 -13.56
CA LEU A 666 -22.72 -8.99 -12.12
C LEU A 666 -23.55 -10.11 -11.50
N THR A 667 -22.96 -10.89 -10.60
CA THR A 667 -23.68 -11.89 -9.79
C THR A 667 -23.79 -11.34 -8.38
N VAL A 668 -25.03 -11.17 -7.88
CA VAL A 668 -25.27 -10.68 -6.52
C VAL A 668 -25.96 -11.76 -5.70
N SER A 669 -25.25 -12.26 -4.69
CA SER A 669 -25.78 -13.29 -3.79
C SER A 669 -26.47 -12.69 -2.57
N LYS A 670 -27.52 -13.37 -2.09
CA LYS A 670 -28.18 -13.05 -0.81
C LYS A 670 -27.34 -13.65 0.33
N GLY A 671 -26.98 -12.84 1.33
CA GLY A 671 -26.32 -13.35 2.54
C GLY A 671 -27.25 -14.30 3.31
N ARG A 672 -26.67 -15.32 3.97
CA ARG A 672 -27.39 -16.15 4.95
C ARG A 672 -27.58 -15.38 6.26
N ASP A 673 -28.67 -15.61 6.97
CA ASP A 673 -28.92 -14.97 8.26
C ASP A 673 -27.94 -15.50 9.31
N ASN A 674 -27.12 -14.61 9.89
CA ASN A 674 -26.27 -14.93 11.03
C ASN A 674 -27.15 -15.07 12.29
N LEU A 675 -27.38 -16.31 12.74
CA LEU A 675 -28.15 -16.67 13.93
C LEU A 675 -27.54 -16.10 15.22
N ALA A 676 -26.24 -15.85 15.25
CA ALA A 676 -25.55 -15.30 16.42
C ALA A 676 -25.66 -13.77 16.49
N LEU A 677 -26.01 -13.09 15.38
CA LEU A 677 -26.06 -11.64 15.30
C LEU A 677 -27.00 -11.03 16.35
N ASN A 678 -26.47 -10.10 17.13
CA ASN A 678 -27.06 -9.39 18.26
C ASN A 678 -27.65 -10.31 19.35
N LYS A 679 -27.19 -11.55 19.46
CA LYS A 679 -27.59 -12.48 20.51
C LYS A 679 -26.84 -12.24 21.81
N THR A 680 -27.30 -12.88 22.89
CA THR A 680 -26.68 -12.71 24.20
C THR A 680 -25.40 -13.54 24.27
N ALA A 681 -24.25 -12.86 24.34
CA ALA A 681 -22.94 -13.50 24.50
C ALA A 681 -22.35 -13.28 25.90
N THR A 682 -21.58 -14.25 26.36
CA THR A 682 -20.86 -14.26 27.65
C THR A 682 -19.48 -14.88 27.48
N MET A 683 -18.57 -14.66 28.43
CA MET A 683 -17.23 -15.28 28.41
C MET A 683 -16.70 -15.46 29.83
N SER A 684 -15.68 -16.30 30.01
CA SER A 684 -15.15 -16.63 31.34
C SER A 684 -14.56 -15.43 32.10
N SER A 685 -14.01 -14.46 31.40
CA SER A 685 -13.60 -13.16 31.96
C SER A 685 -13.53 -12.11 30.85
N THR A 686 -13.57 -10.83 31.20
CA THR A 686 -13.39 -9.74 30.23
C THR A 686 -12.02 -9.10 30.45
N GLY A 687 -11.18 -9.14 29.43
CA GLY A 687 -9.90 -8.45 29.38
C GLY A 687 -10.00 -7.17 28.55
N TRP A 688 -9.32 -6.11 28.99
CA TRP A 688 -9.15 -4.85 28.24
C TRP A 688 -10.45 -4.20 27.70
N GLY A 689 -11.61 -4.49 28.28
CA GLY A 689 -12.90 -3.93 27.83
C GLY A 689 -13.47 -4.56 26.56
N GLY A 690 -12.89 -5.64 26.05
CA GLY A 690 -13.42 -6.37 24.89
C GLY A 690 -14.60 -7.25 25.30
N THR A 691 -15.79 -6.67 25.42
CA THR A 691 -17.00 -7.37 25.90
C THR A 691 -17.44 -8.49 24.97
N ALA A 692 -18.15 -9.49 25.51
CA ALA A 692 -18.51 -10.69 24.76
C ALA A 692 -19.45 -10.38 23.58
N SER A 693 -20.27 -9.32 23.71
CA SER A 693 -21.21 -8.86 22.70
C SER A 693 -20.55 -8.38 21.40
N ARG A 694 -19.26 -8.02 21.42
CA ARG A 694 -18.54 -7.58 20.20
C ARG A 694 -18.43 -8.70 19.18
N ALA A 695 -18.34 -9.93 19.65
CA ALA A 695 -18.24 -11.10 18.80
C ALA A 695 -19.58 -11.60 18.22
N VAL A 696 -20.63 -10.79 18.33
CA VAL A 696 -21.95 -11.07 17.77
C VAL A 696 -22.58 -9.80 17.21
N ASP A 697 -21.81 -8.76 16.92
CA ASP A 697 -22.36 -7.48 16.45
C ASP A 697 -22.36 -7.35 14.91
N GLY A 698 -21.81 -8.36 14.22
CA GLY A 698 -21.70 -8.41 12.77
C GLY A 698 -20.46 -7.72 12.22
N ASN A 699 -19.60 -7.19 13.08
CA ASN A 699 -18.34 -6.58 12.69
C ASN A 699 -17.20 -7.61 12.70
N THR A 700 -16.84 -8.11 11.52
CA THR A 700 -15.78 -9.11 11.34
C THR A 700 -14.36 -8.53 11.41
N ASP A 701 -14.23 -7.25 11.73
CA ASP A 701 -12.94 -6.62 11.92
C ASP A 701 -12.23 -7.15 13.16
N GLY A 702 -11.00 -7.58 12.99
CA GLY A 702 -10.15 -8.18 14.01
C GLY A 702 -9.10 -7.20 14.52
N VAL A 703 -9.08 -5.96 14.03
CA VAL A 703 -8.22 -4.92 14.58
C VAL A 703 -8.81 -4.45 15.90
N TRP A 704 -8.12 -4.73 17.01
CA TRP A 704 -8.56 -4.43 18.37
C TRP A 704 -8.97 -2.97 18.56
N ASP A 705 -8.20 -2.07 17.96
CA ASP A 705 -8.38 -0.63 18.04
C ASP A 705 -9.66 -0.14 17.35
N ASN A 706 -10.29 -0.97 16.51
CA ASN A 706 -11.57 -0.68 15.86
C ASN A 706 -12.77 -1.11 16.72
N GLY A 707 -12.52 -1.59 17.95
CA GLY A 707 -13.56 -1.82 18.95
C GLY A 707 -14.45 -3.04 18.71
N SER A 708 -14.08 -3.89 17.76
CA SER A 708 -14.84 -5.05 17.29
C SER A 708 -14.43 -6.38 17.94
N VAL A 709 -13.37 -6.40 18.74
CA VAL A 709 -12.80 -7.64 19.27
C VAL A 709 -13.27 -7.91 20.71
N ALA A 710 -13.85 -9.09 20.94
CA ALA A 710 -14.08 -9.67 22.27
C ALA A 710 -12.76 -10.26 22.82
N HIS A 711 -12.49 -10.09 24.11
CA HIS A 711 -11.19 -10.46 24.69
C HIS A 711 -11.33 -10.94 26.13
N THR A 712 -10.69 -12.07 26.44
CA THR A 712 -10.62 -12.63 27.80
C THR A 712 -9.43 -12.08 28.58
N GLY A 713 -9.46 -12.08 29.91
CA GLY A 713 -8.24 -11.88 30.70
C GLY A 713 -7.33 -13.10 30.64
N LYS A 714 -6.06 -12.97 31.08
CA LYS A 714 -5.15 -14.12 31.23
C LYS A 714 -5.64 -15.05 32.34
N GLN A 715 -5.99 -16.29 31.98
CA GLN A 715 -6.54 -17.30 32.88
C GLN A 715 -6.35 -18.71 32.33
N ALA A 716 -6.65 -19.75 33.11
CA ALA A 716 -6.71 -21.11 32.60
C ALA A 716 -8.00 -21.33 31.79
N ASN A 717 -7.90 -22.04 30.66
CA ASN A 717 -9.03 -22.40 29.79
C ASN A 717 -10.01 -21.26 29.48
N PRO A 718 -9.55 -20.11 28.92
CA PRO A 718 -10.44 -19.05 28.49
C PRO A 718 -11.48 -19.58 27.49
N TRP A 719 -12.68 -19.00 27.55
CA TRP A 719 -13.81 -19.35 26.70
C TRP A 719 -14.77 -18.17 26.50
N TRP A 720 -15.46 -18.18 25.36
CA TRP A 720 -16.50 -17.26 24.94
C TRP A 720 -17.71 -18.07 24.44
N GLU A 721 -18.93 -17.65 24.72
CA GLU A 721 -20.16 -18.39 24.40
C GLU A 721 -21.32 -17.46 24.02
N VAL A 722 -22.12 -17.84 23.02
CA VAL A 722 -23.39 -17.20 22.64
C VAL A 722 -24.58 -18.13 22.88
N ASP A 723 -25.70 -17.58 23.37
CA ASP A 723 -27.03 -18.21 23.38
C ASP A 723 -27.82 -17.72 22.16
N LEU A 724 -28.09 -18.63 21.21
CA LEU A 724 -28.86 -18.34 19.99
C LEU A 724 -30.34 -18.01 20.29
N GLY A 725 -30.81 -18.28 21.50
CA GLY A 725 -32.16 -17.99 22.00
C GLY A 725 -33.11 -19.17 21.90
N GLU A 726 -33.00 -19.96 20.84
CA GLU A 726 -33.69 -21.24 20.64
C GLU A 726 -32.75 -22.27 20.01
N THR A 727 -33.16 -23.53 19.98
CA THR A 727 -32.39 -24.60 19.35
C THR A 727 -32.55 -24.50 17.83
N HIS A 728 -31.43 -24.50 17.11
CA HIS A 728 -31.38 -24.52 15.65
C HIS A 728 -30.57 -25.73 15.17
N PRO A 729 -30.92 -26.34 14.03
CA PRO A 729 -30.02 -27.26 13.35
C PRO A 729 -28.83 -26.45 12.85
N LEU A 730 -27.67 -26.58 13.49
CA LEU A 730 -26.52 -25.73 13.26
C LEU A 730 -25.69 -26.24 12.08
N GLY A 731 -25.42 -25.37 11.11
CA GLY A 731 -24.55 -25.65 9.98
C GLY A 731 -23.16 -25.10 10.24
N VAL A 732 -22.70 -24.20 9.36
CA VAL A 732 -21.38 -23.57 9.50
C VAL A 732 -21.38 -22.52 10.62
N VAL A 733 -20.35 -22.57 11.45
CA VAL A 733 -19.96 -21.53 12.39
C VAL A 733 -18.61 -20.94 11.94
N ASN A 734 -18.58 -19.64 11.69
CA ASN A 734 -17.37 -18.89 11.40
C ASN A 734 -16.86 -18.23 12.68
N VAL A 735 -15.63 -18.52 13.08
CA VAL A 735 -14.92 -17.81 14.15
C VAL A 735 -13.89 -16.88 13.52
N TRP A 736 -14.15 -15.58 13.57
CA TRP A 736 -13.24 -14.55 13.07
C TRP A 736 -12.22 -14.20 14.15
N ASN A 737 -10.95 -14.52 13.91
CA ASN A 737 -9.86 -14.22 14.83
C ASN A 737 -9.50 -12.72 14.83
N ARG A 738 -8.71 -12.30 15.81
CA ARG A 738 -8.02 -11.01 15.86
C ARG A 738 -7.03 -10.88 14.70
N SER A 739 -6.81 -9.65 14.23
CA SER A 739 -5.96 -9.34 13.09
C SER A 739 -4.49 -9.60 13.37
N SER A 740 -3.77 -10.11 12.37
CA SER A 740 -2.31 -10.23 12.42
C SER A 740 -1.57 -8.89 12.33
N SER A 741 -2.29 -7.82 11.96
CA SER A 741 -1.77 -6.45 11.98
C SER A 741 -1.62 -5.90 13.40
N ASP A 742 -2.34 -6.47 14.38
CA ASP A 742 -2.23 -6.06 15.78
C ASP A 742 -0.99 -6.70 16.43
N ASN A 743 -0.29 -5.94 17.27
CA ASN A 743 0.89 -6.43 18.00
C ASN A 743 0.56 -6.70 19.48
N CYS A 744 0.82 -7.93 19.91
CA CYS A 744 0.49 -8.45 21.23
C CYS A 744 1.75 -8.81 22.01
N GLN A 745 2.54 -7.79 22.39
CA GLN A 745 3.80 -7.95 23.13
C GLN A 745 4.93 -8.59 22.31
N GLY A 746 5.10 -8.16 21.06
CA GLY A 746 6.19 -8.59 20.17
C GLY A 746 5.85 -9.79 19.28
N ILE A 747 4.62 -10.30 19.37
CA ILE A 747 4.06 -11.30 18.46
C ILE A 747 2.77 -10.76 17.85
N SER A 748 2.44 -11.26 16.66
CA SER A 748 1.16 -10.98 16.01
C SER A 748 -0.01 -11.46 16.89
N CYS A 749 -1.05 -10.64 17.05
CA CYS A 749 -2.13 -10.91 18.00
C CYS A 749 -3.06 -12.06 17.60
N ASP A 750 -3.16 -12.37 16.32
CA ASP A 750 -3.86 -13.55 15.80
C ASP A 750 -3.36 -14.84 16.48
N GLN A 751 -2.07 -14.90 16.85
CA GLN A 751 -1.45 -16.01 17.56
C GLN A 751 -2.08 -16.30 18.93
N ARG A 752 -2.91 -15.41 19.49
CA ARG A 752 -3.54 -15.63 20.81
C ARG A 752 -4.71 -16.62 20.76
N LEU A 753 -5.36 -16.76 19.61
CA LEU A 753 -6.35 -17.80 19.37
C LEU A 753 -5.72 -18.90 18.51
N HIS A 754 -5.35 -20.01 19.13
CA HIS A 754 -4.76 -21.18 18.47
C HIS A 754 -5.14 -22.47 19.18
N ASP A 755 -5.17 -23.58 18.45
CA ASP A 755 -5.47 -24.91 18.99
C ASP A 755 -6.76 -24.95 19.83
N PHE A 756 -7.78 -24.20 19.40
CA PHE A 756 -9.03 -23.99 20.12
C PHE A 756 -10.12 -24.95 19.64
N TRP A 757 -11.21 -25.03 20.41
CA TRP A 757 -12.38 -25.82 20.11
C TRP A 757 -13.59 -24.93 19.91
N VAL A 758 -14.41 -25.27 18.94
CA VAL A 758 -15.77 -24.75 18.79
C VAL A 758 -16.73 -25.84 19.25
N VAL A 759 -17.58 -25.52 20.21
CA VAL A 759 -18.46 -26.47 20.90
C VAL A 759 -19.90 -26.02 20.73
N ALA A 760 -20.73 -26.87 20.16
CA ALA A 760 -22.16 -26.67 20.06
C ALA A 760 -22.89 -27.55 21.08
N SER A 761 -23.90 -27.01 21.75
CA SER A 761 -24.69 -27.76 22.73
C SER A 761 -26.15 -27.30 22.81
N GLU A 762 -27.04 -28.22 23.17
CA GLU A 762 -28.45 -27.91 23.41
C GLU A 762 -28.66 -27.18 24.76
N THR A 763 -27.81 -27.50 25.74
CA THR A 763 -27.84 -26.90 27.08
C THR A 763 -26.54 -26.16 27.37
N ARG A 764 -26.62 -25.13 28.23
CA ARG A 764 -25.45 -24.35 28.62
C ARG A 764 -24.45 -25.22 29.38
N LEU A 765 -23.19 -25.18 28.94
CA LEU A 765 -22.11 -25.94 29.55
C LEU A 765 -21.60 -25.28 30.84
N ASP A 766 -21.12 -26.10 31.78
CA ASP A 766 -20.47 -25.62 32.99
C ASP A 766 -19.25 -24.73 32.65
N ALA A 767 -18.97 -23.72 33.46
CA ALA A 767 -17.85 -22.80 33.24
C ALA A 767 -16.48 -23.51 33.31
N SER A 768 -16.38 -24.65 34.01
CA SER A 768 -15.17 -25.47 34.09
C SER A 768 -15.06 -26.54 33.00
N PHE A 769 -15.96 -26.57 32.03
CA PHE A 769 -15.93 -27.53 30.93
C PHE A 769 -14.63 -27.40 30.13
N ASN A 770 -13.93 -28.51 29.90
CA ASN A 770 -12.70 -28.56 29.12
C ASN A 770 -12.76 -29.70 28.08
N PRO A 771 -12.86 -29.38 26.77
CA PRO A 771 -12.97 -30.38 25.72
C PRO A 771 -11.72 -31.25 25.57
N ALA A 772 -10.54 -30.79 26.02
CA ALA A 772 -9.31 -31.59 25.95
C ALA A 772 -9.29 -32.78 26.92
N THR A 773 -10.14 -32.75 27.95
CA THR A 773 -10.26 -33.82 28.96
C THR A 773 -11.65 -34.43 29.03
N ALA A 774 -12.65 -33.79 28.43
CA ALA A 774 -14.00 -34.32 28.35
C ALA A 774 -14.01 -35.51 27.37
N GLY A 775 -14.60 -36.63 27.79
CA GLY A 775 -14.98 -37.69 26.86
C GLY A 775 -16.18 -37.27 26.00
N ALA A 776 -16.81 -38.22 25.31
CA ALA A 776 -18.09 -37.96 24.65
C ALA A 776 -19.14 -37.53 25.70
N VAL A 777 -19.77 -36.37 25.48
CA VAL A 777 -20.81 -35.81 26.35
C VAL A 777 -22.11 -35.73 25.55
N ASP A 778 -23.20 -36.25 26.12
CA ASP A 778 -24.52 -36.28 25.48
C ASP A 778 -25.05 -34.85 25.26
N GLY A 779 -25.62 -34.57 24.08
CA GLY A 779 -26.11 -33.24 23.70
C GLY A 779 -25.01 -32.18 23.47
N VAL A 780 -23.76 -32.60 23.22
CA VAL A 780 -22.61 -31.72 22.93
C VAL A 780 -21.82 -32.25 21.74
N HIS A 781 -21.60 -31.39 20.73
CA HIS A 781 -20.71 -31.66 19.61
C HIS A 781 -19.52 -30.69 19.65
N MET A 782 -18.30 -31.19 19.51
CA MET A 782 -17.07 -30.41 19.66
C MET A 782 -16.16 -30.63 18.46
N ILE A 783 -15.72 -29.55 17.81
CA ILE A 783 -14.79 -29.59 16.68
C ILE A 783 -13.53 -28.82 17.08
N LYS A 784 -12.36 -29.45 16.91
CA LYS A 784 -11.06 -28.83 17.18
C LYS A 784 -10.55 -28.11 15.93
N VAL A 785 -10.07 -26.89 16.10
CA VAL A 785 -9.32 -26.12 15.10
C VAL A 785 -7.85 -26.13 15.49
N ASP A 786 -7.04 -26.89 14.75
CA ASP A 786 -5.59 -26.98 14.97
C ASP A 786 -4.86 -25.75 14.39
N GLY A 787 -3.84 -25.25 15.10
CA GLY A 787 -3.06 -24.08 14.69
C GLY A 787 -3.76 -22.75 14.96
N VAL A 788 -3.23 -21.66 14.38
CA VAL A 788 -3.71 -20.29 14.60
C VAL A 788 -5.05 -20.07 13.90
N GLY A 789 -6.01 -19.47 14.61
CA GLY A 789 -7.35 -19.18 14.08
C GLY A 789 -7.33 -18.25 12.87
N GLY A 790 -8.17 -18.55 11.88
CA GLY A 790 -8.33 -17.75 10.67
C GLY A 790 -9.32 -16.59 10.83
N ARG A 791 -9.48 -15.82 9.75
CA ARG A 791 -10.45 -14.71 9.66
C ARG A 791 -11.34 -14.92 8.43
N PRO A 792 -12.30 -15.88 8.47
CA PRO A 792 -12.66 -16.75 9.61
C PRO A 792 -12.00 -18.14 9.60
N SER A 793 -12.02 -18.81 10.75
CA SER A 793 -12.01 -20.27 10.87
C SER A 793 -13.45 -20.80 10.77
N ALA A 794 -13.77 -21.55 9.71
CA ALA A 794 -15.10 -22.13 9.51
C ALA A 794 -15.14 -23.59 9.98
N VAL A 795 -16.15 -23.94 10.77
CA VAL A 795 -16.44 -25.33 11.20
C VAL A 795 -17.90 -25.66 10.91
N ASP A 796 -18.17 -26.84 10.34
CA ASP A 796 -19.53 -27.28 10.04
C ASP A 796 -20.02 -28.28 11.09
N PHE A 797 -21.18 -28.02 11.69
CA PHE A 797 -21.81 -28.89 12.68
C PHE A 797 -22.83 -29.87 12.06
N GLU A 798 -22.94 -29.90 10.74
CA GLU A 798 -23.68 -30.91 9.96
C GLU A 798 -25.15 -31.05 10.39
N GLY A 799 -25.77 -29.95 10.83
CA GLY A 799 -27.17 -29.93 11.27
C GLY A 799 -27.38 -30.35 12.72
N PHE A 800 -26.33 -30.45 13.54
CA PHE A 800 -26.45 -30.73 14.97
C PHE A 800 -27.34 -29.68 15.65
N ASP A 801 -28.36 -30.15 16.37
CA ASP A 801 -29.28 -29.28 17.11
C ASP A 801 -28.52 -28.58 18.26
N ALA A 802 -28.40 -27.26 18.16
CA ALA A 802 -27.68 -26.47 19.15
C ALA A 802 -28.39 -25.17 19.47
N ARG A 803 -28.31 -24.79 20.74
CA ARG A 803 -28.73 -23.47 21.23
C ARG A 803 -27.54 -22.62 21.67
N PHE A 804 -26.47 -23.25 22.14
CA PHE A 804 -25.27 -22.58 22.61
C PHE A 804 -24.08 -22.92 21.73
N ILE A 805 -23.26 -21.91 21.42
CA ILE A 805 -21.97 -22.08 20.73
C ILE A 805 -20.90 -21.50 21.63
N ARG A 806 -19.88 -22.28 21.96
CA ARG A 806 -18.73 -21.89 22.79
C ARG A 806 -17.42 -22.06 22.03
N VAL A 807 -16.62 -21.01 21.98
CA VAL A 807 -15.22 -21.04 21.57
C VAL A 807 -14.36 -21.14 22.83
N ILE A 808 -13.54 -22.18 22.95
CA ILE A 808 -12.71 -22.45 24.13
C ILE A 808 -11.30 -22.85 23.72
N GLN A 809 -10.30 -22.28 24.39
CA GLN A 809 -8.89 -22.63 24.16
C GLN A 809 -8.30 -23.25 25.42
N PRO A 810 -8.19 -24.59 25.49
CA PRO A 810 -7.56 -25.25 26.62
C PRO A 810 -6.10 -24.85 26.77
N THR A 811 -5.76 -24.21 27.89
CA THR A 811 -4.39 -23.78 28.23
C THR A 811 -4.25 -23.62 29.74
N GLU A 812 -3.05 -23.88 30.27
CA GLU A 812 -2.75 -23.71 31.70
C GLU A 812 -2.86 -22.24 32.14
N PHE A 813 -2.46 -21.30 31.27
CA PHE A 813 -2.57 -19.87 31.51
C PHE A 813 -2.44 -19.10 30.19
N GLY A 814 -3.56 -18.62 29.65
CA GLY A 814 -3.58 -17.88 28.40
C GLY A 814 -4.78 -16.94 28.29
N GLU A 815 -4.76 -16.15 27.24
CA GLU A 815 -5.82 -15.23 26.85
C GLU A 815 -6.11 -15.48 25.38
N PHE A 816 -7.37 -15.38 24.98
CA PHE A 816 -7.70 -15.29 23.57
C PHE A 816 -8.61 -14.09 23.31
N ALA A 817 -8.64 -13.70 22.05
CA ALA A 817 -9.52 -12.67 21.53
C ALA A 817 -10.08 -13.11 20.17
N LEU A 818 -11.31 -12.70 19.86
CA LEU A 818 -11.94 -12.97 18.57
C LEU A 818 -12.86 -11.81 18.18
N ALA A 819 -12.93 -11.55 16.88
CA ALA A 819 -13.66 -10.45 16.26
C ALA A 819 -15.16 -10.73 16.21
N GLU A 820 -15.56 -11.89 15.67
CA GLU A 820 -16.96 -12.22 15.42
C GLU A 820 -17.13 -13.74 15.44
N VAL A 821 -18.27 -14.22 15.92
CA VAL A 821 -18.75 -15.58 15.69
C VAL A 821 -20.04 -15.47 14.91
N GLU A 822 -19.99 -15.90 13.66
CA GLU A 822 -21.19 -16.01 12.84
C GLU A 822 -21.68 -17.45 12.87
N ALA A 823 -22.95 -17.66 13.18
CA ALA A 823 -23.56 -18.99 13.19
C ALA A 823 -24.66 -19.03 12.14
N PHE A 824 -24.67 -20.05 11.30
CA PHE A 824 -25.70 -20.20 10.27
C PHE A 824 -26.49 -21.47 10.52
N ALA A 825 -27.82 -21.40 10.34
CA ALA A 825 -28.62 -22.61 10.30
C ALA A 825 -28.07 -23.51 9.19
N ALA A 826 -27.99 -24.81 9.46
CA ALA A 826 -27.87 -25.78 8.40
C ALA A 826 -28.98 -25.47 7.40
N ALA A 827 -28.64 -25.46 6.11
CA ALA A 827 -29.67 -25.44 5.09
C ALA A 827 -30.65 -26.54 5.46
N ALA A 828 -31.96 -26.24 5.48
CA ALA A 828 -33.00 -27.26 5.70
C ALA A 828 -32.54 -28.48 4.92
N THR A 829 -32.35 -29.60 5.60
CA THR A 829 -31.75 -30.78 5.00
C THR A 829 -32.50 -31.06 3.71
N THR A 830 -31.92 -30.66 2.58
CA THR A 830 -32.03 -31.47 1.38
C THR A 830 -31.59 -32.82 1.87
N PRO A 831 -32.47 -33.84 1.87
CA PRO A 831 -32.17 -35.13 2.46
C PRO A 831 -30.79 -35.57 1.95
N ASP A 832 -29.99 -36.10 2.88
CA ASP A 832 -28.67 -36.69 2.68
C ASP A 832 -28.47 -37.21 1.23
N PRO A 833 -27.38 -36.89 0.49
CA PRO A 833 -27.15 -37.39 -0.87
C PRO A 833 -27.16 -38.92 -0.98
N GLY A 834 -27.08 -39.64 0.14
CA GLY A 834 -27.29 -41.09 0.23
C GLY A 834 -28.76 -41.55 0.14
N ASP A 835 -29.72 -40.62 0.19
CA ASP A 835 -31.16 -40.89 0.30
C ASP A 835 -31.98 -40.19 -0.81
N GLN A 836 -31.30 -39.51 -1.75
CA GLN A 836 -31.90 -38.91 -2.93
C GLN A 836 -31.80 -39.88 -4.11
N GLU A 837 -32.95 -40.20 -4.70
CA GLU A 837 -33.00 -41.07 -5.87
C GLU A 837 -33.12 -40.21 -7.13
N PRO A 838 -32.17 -40.29 -8.09
CA PRO A 838 -32.32 -39.62 -9.36
C PRO A 838 -33.59 -40.12 -10.04
N PRO A 839 -34.22 -39.31 -10.90
CA PRO A 839 -35.48 -39.69 -11.51
C PRO A 839 -35.29 -40.98 -12.32
N VAL A 840 -36.17 -41.96 -12.15
CA VAL A 840 -36.22 -43.16 -12.98
C VAL A 840 -37.55 -43.17 -13.69
N ILE A 841 -37.50 -43.14 -15.03
CA ILE A 841 -38.68 -43.23 -15.88
C ILE A 841 -38.88 -44.70 -16.26
N LYS A 842 -40.04 -45.26 -15.90
CA LYS A 842 -40.43 -46.58 -16.42
C LYS A 842 -40.72 -46.50 -17.92
N PRO A 843 -40.64 -47.64 -18.64
CA PRO A 843 -41.00 -47.70 -20.05
C PRO A 843 -42.36 -47.06 -20.34
N LEU A 844 -42.43 -46.17 -21.33
CA LEU A 844 -43.65 -45.43 -21.64
C LEU A 844 -44.77 -46.39 -22.03
N THR A 845 -45.97 -46.11 -21.52
CA THR A 845 -47.17 -46.85 -21.92
C THR A 845 -47.95 -46.00 -22.92
N VAL A 846 -48.38 -46.64 -24.00
CA VAL A 846 -49.04 -45.95 -25.11
C VAL A 846 -50.32 -46.68 -25.43
N THR A 847 -51.42 -45.94 -25.50
CA THR A 847 -52.75 -46.44 -25.86
C THR A 847 -53.34 -45.58 -26.96
N ALA A 848 -54.10 -46.20 -27.86
CA ALA A 848 -54.80 -45.51 -28.93
C ALA A 848 -56.32 -45.69 -28.79
N ASN A 849 -57.08 -44.69 -29.24
CA ASN A 849 -58.55 -44.73 -29.25
C ASN A 849 -59.09 -44.17 -30.58
N PRO A 850 -59.84 -44.96 -31.38
CA PRO A 850 -60.13 -46.39 -31.20
C PRO A 850 -58.87 -47.27 -31.33
N ALA A 851 -58.76 -48.33 -30.54
CA ALA A 851 -57.55 -49.15 -30.48
C ALA A 851 -57.30 -49.95 -31.77
N GLU A 852 -58.36 -50.29 -32.50
CA GLU A 852 -58.32 -50.99 -33.78
C GLU A 852 -57.71 -50.16 -34.93
N ASP A 853 -57.62 -48.84 -34.76
CA ASP A 853 -57.10 -47.93 -35.78
C ASP A 853 -55.60 -47.68 -35.67
N ALA A 854 -54.93 -48.28 -34.66
CA ALA A 854 -53.50 -48.09 -34.42
C ALA A 854 -52.75 -49.43 -34.26
N GLN A 855 -51.58 -49.52 -34.89
CA GLN A 855 -50.57 -50.52 -34.59
C GLN A 855 -49.47 -49.89 -33.73
N ILE A 856 -49.27 -50.44 -32.54
CA ILE A 856 -48.21 -50.04 -31.61
C ILE A 856 -47.16 -51.15 -31.62
N SER A 857 -45.94 -50.82 -32.04
CA SER A 857 -44.82 -51.77 -32.13
C SER A 857 -43.59 -51.25 -31.39
N GLY A 858 -42.68 -52.16 -31.04
CA GLY A 858 -41.45 -51.86 -30.28
C GLY A 858 -41.47 -52.34 -28.82
N ASP A 859 -40.30 -52.32 -28.19
CA ASP A 859 -40.16 -52.57 -26.76
C ASP A 859 -40.33 -51.25 -25.99
N GLY A 860 -40.65 -51.29 -24.70
CA GLY A 860 -41.06 -50.07 -23.98
C GLY A 860 -40.01 -48.93 -23.91
N ALA A 861 -38.80 -49.12 -24.43
CA ALA A 861 -37.79 -48.07 -24.60
C ALA A 861 -37.90 -47.32 -25.94
N PHE A 862 -38.45 -47.93 -27.00
CA PHE A 862 -38.69 -47.26 -28.27
C PHE A 862 -39.96 -47.81 -28.91
N ARG A 863 -40.98 -46.96 -29.05
CA ARG A 863 -42.26 -47.35 -29.63
C ARG A 863 -42.55 -46.58 -30.90
N THR A 864 -43.15 -47.25 -31.86
CA THR A 864 -43.76 -46.61 -33.03
C THR A 864 -45.27 -46.84 -32.98
N VAL A 865 -46.04 -45.76 -33.06
CA VAL A 865 -47.49 -45.80 -33.20
C VAL A 865 -47.83 -45.41 -34.62
N THR A 866 -48.31 -46.38 -35.39
CA THR A 866 -48.82 -46.16 -36.75
C THR A 866 -50.33 -46.23 -36.72
N ALA A 867 -51.04 -45.13 -36.97
CA ALA A 867 -52.50 -45.10 -36.85
C ALA A 867 -53.18 -44.31 -37.98
N LYS A 868 -54.49 -44.50 -38.16
CA LYS A 868 -55.27 -43.70 -39.10
C LYS A 868 -55.38 -42.25 -38.65
N GLU A 869 -55.60 -41.35 -39.61
CA GLU A 869 -55.83 -39.94 -39.32
C GLU A 869 -57.05 -39.76 -38.40
N GLY A 870 -56.88 -38.98 -37.34
CA GLY A 870 -57.88 -38.72 -36.30
C GLY A 870 -57.82 -39.63 -35.07
N THR A 871 -56.97 -40.67 -35.05
CA THR A 871 -56.81 -41.53 -33.86
C THR A 871 -56.12 -40.77 -32.71
N GLN A 872 -56.69 -40.84 -31.51
CA GLN A 872 -56.09 -40.22 -30.31
C GLN A 872 -55.10 -41.18 -29.66
N VAL A 873 -53.87 -40.72 -29.43
CA VAL A 873 -52.79 -41.47 -28.79
C VAL A 873 -52.49 -40.82 -27.45
N THR A 874 -52.63 -41.60 -26.37
CA THR A 874 -52.26 -41.19 -25.01
C THR A 874 -50.99 -41.91 -24.59
N ILE A 875 -49.98 -41.12 -24.22
CA ILE A 875 -48.68 -41.58 -23.71
C ILE A 875 -48.65 -41.29 -22.22
N LYS A 876 -48.40 -42.31 -21.40
CA LYS A 876 -48.30 -42.15 -19.94
C LYS A 876 -46.90 -42.50 -19.46
N VAL A 877 -46.43 -41.69 -18.51
CA VAL A 877 -45.16 -41.84 -17.83
C VAL A 877 -45.38 -42.11 -16.35
N GLU A 878 -44.68 -43.14 -15.85
CA GLU A 878 -44.48 -43.34 -14.42
C GLU A 878 -43.02 -42.99 -14.11
N ALA A 879 -42.81 -41.91 -13.37
CA ALA A 879 -41.49 -41.50 -12.90
C ALA A 879 -41.43 -41.57 -11.38
N SER A 880 -40.37 -42.18 -10.85
CA SER A 880 -40.03 -42.18 -9.44
C SER A 880 -38.75 -41.38 -9.20
N GLY A 881 -38.55 -40.89 -7.98
CA GLY A 881 -37.36 -40.13 -7.59
C GLY A 881 -37.65 -39.39 -6.29
N LYS A 882 -36.61 -39.05 -5.55
CA LYS A 882 -36.71 -38.34 -4.26
C LYS A 882 -35.72 -37.18 -4.25
N PRO A 883 -36.17 -35.91 -4.25
CA PRO A 883 -37.56 -35.43 -4.27
C PRO A 883 -38.37 -35.85 -5.52
N THR A 884 -39.70 -35.79 -5.47
CA THR A 884 -40.57 -36.17 -6.62
C THR A 884 -40.20 -35.38 -7.86
N PRO A 885 -39.89 -36.05 -9.00
CA PRO A 885 -39.41 -35.36 -10.18
C PRO A 885 -40.49 -34.55 -10.89
N THR A 886 -40.09 -33.39 -11.42
CA THR A 886 -40.90 -32.58 -12.33
C THR A 886 -40.78 -33.14 -13.75
N LEU A 887 -41.90 -33.24 -14.47
CA LEU A 887 -41.97 -33.83 -15.81
C LEU A 887 -42.13 -32.75 -16.89
N PHE A 888 -41.35 -32.87 -17.96
CA PHE A 888 -41.38 -31.99 -19.12
C PHE A 888 -41.51 -32.81 -20.41
N TRP A 889 -42.62 -32.69 -21.13
CA TRP A 889 -42.79 -33.33 -22.43
C TRP A 889 -42.08 -32.53 -23.53
N GLN A 890 -41.38 -33.26 -24.40
CA GLN A 890 -40.70 -32.70 -25.54
C GLN A 890 -41.13 -33.41 -26.82
N ILE A 891 -41.32 -32.63 -27.88
CA ILE A 891 -41.64 -33.12 -29.22
C ILE A 891 -40.60 -32.62 -30.21
N LYS A 892 -40.12 -33.54 -31.05
CA LYS A 892 -39.28 -33.26 -32.21
C LYS A 892 -40.11 -33.56 -33.44
N ARG A 893 -40.43 -32.52 -34.22
CA ARG A 893 -41.26 -32.65 -35.43
C ARG A 893 -40.44 -33.16 -36.60
N GLU A 894 -41.08 -33.85 -37.54
CA GLU A 894 -40.44 -34.39 -38.73
C GLU A 894 -39.68 -33.29 -39.50
N GLY A 895 -38.42 -33.56 -39.86
CA GLY A 895 -37.56 -32.60 -40.58
C GLY A 895 -36.91 -31.50 -39.73
N THR A 896 -37.12 -31.47 -38.42
CA THR A 896 -36.42 -30.57 -37.49
C THR A 896 -35.30 -31.31 -36.76
N ASP A 897 -34.22 -30.61 -36.37
CA ASP A 897 -33.14 -31.18 -35.55
C ASP A 897 -33.25 -30.84 -34.06
N SER A 898 -34.09 -29.88 -33.70
CA SER A 898 -34.28 -29.35 -32.34
C SER A 898 -35.55 -29.88 -31.65
N TRP A 899 -35.45 -30.20 -30.37
CA TRP A 899 -36.59 -30.52 -29.51
C TRP A 899 -37.30 -29.23 -29.05
N ALA A 900 -38.63 -29.23 -29.09
CA ALA A 900 -39.47 -28.19 -28.50
C ALA A 900 -40.18 -28.73 -27.25
N ILE A 901 -40.36 -27.88 -26.24
CA ILE A 901 -41.19 -28.20 -25.07
C ILE A 901 -42.66 -28.12 -25.49
N VAL A 902 -43.45 -29.11 -25.11
CA VAL A 902 -44.91 -29.04 -25.27
C VAL A 902 -45.44 -28.18 -24.12
N GLU A 903 -45.65 -26.90 -24.38
CA GLU A 903 -46.13 -25.95 -23.36
C GLU A 903 -47.56 -26.31 -22.89
N GLU A 904 -47.83 -26.04 -21.60
CA GLU A 904 -49.10 -26.27 -20.88
C GLU A 904 -49.37 -27.66 -20.25
N GLU A 905 -48.52 -28.69 -20.41
CA GLU A 905 -48.73 -30.00 -19.77
C GLU A 905 -47.51 -30.54 -18.98
N ASN A 906 -47.44 -30.22 -17.69
CA ASN A 906 -46.44 -30.77 -16.75
C ASN A 906 -47.03 -31.91 -15.90
N GLY A 907 -47.60 -32.93 -16.57
CA GLY A 907 -48.30 -34.06 -15.94
C GLY A 907 -47.82 -35.44 -16.41
N PRO A 908 -48.26 -36.53 -15.75
CA PRO A 908 -47.83 -37.91 -16.05
C PRO A 908 -48.44 -38.48 -17.34
N GLU A 909 -49.27 -37.73 -18.06
CA GLU A 909 -49.91 -38.18 -19.30
C GLU A 909 -49.86 -37.05 -20.33
N LEU A 910 -49.66 -37.42 -21.60
CA LEU A 910 -49.76 -36.53 -22.76
C LEU A 910 -50.68 -37.19 -23.79
N SER A 911 -51.67 -36.47 -24.29
CA SER A 911 -52.57 -36.97 -25.35
C SER A 911 -52.43 -36.15 -26.63
N LEU A 912 -52.17 -36.82 -27.74
CA LEU A 912 -51.99 -36.22 -29.07
C LEU A 912 -52.94 -36.89 -30.08
N THR A 913 -53.30 -36.17 -31.14
CA THR A 913 -54.08 -36.73 -32.25
C THR A 913 -53.14 -37.02 -33.43
N ILE A 914 -53.31 -38.18 -34.06
CA ILE A 914 -52.58 -38.54 -35.28
C ILE A 914 -53.19 -37.78 -36.45
N ASP A 915 -52.48 -36.76 -36.93
CA ASP A 915 -52.84 -35.89 -38.04
C ASP A 915 -51.57 -35.52 -38.84
N GLY A 916 -51.74 -34.70 -39.89
CA GLY A 916 -50.61 -34.26 -40.71
C GLY A 916 -49.56 -33.42 -39.97
N GLU A 917 -49.89 -32.83 -38.81
CA GLU A 917 -48.95 -32.03 -38.02
C GLU A 917 -48.04 -32.90 -37.15
N ASN A 918 -48.59 -33.98 -36.60
CA ASN A 918 -47.87 -34.91 -35.72
C ASN A 918 -47.28 -36.12 -36.45
N ASN A 919 -47.53 -36.28 -37.76
CA ASN A 919 -46.90 -37.32 -38.56
C ASN A 919 -45.36 -37.17 -38.56
N GLY A 920 -44.66 -38.29 -38.35
CA GLY A 920 -43.20 -38.33 -38.26
C GLY A 920 -42.62 -37.67 -37.01
N SER A 921 -43.46 -37.20 -36.07
CA SER A 921 -43.00 -36.59 -34.83
C SER A 921 -42.52 -37.64 -33.84
N VAL A 922 -41.49 -37.29 -33.08
CA VAL A 922 -40.92 -38.11 -32.02
C VAL A 922 -41.12 -37.41 -30.69
N ILE A 923 -41.65 -38.13 -29.70
CA ILE A 923 -41.97 -37.61 -28.37
C ILE A 923 -41.09 -38.28 -27.32
N ARG A 924 -40.70 -37.50 -26.31
CA ARG A 924 -40.07 -37.97 -25.08
C ARG A 924 -40.52 -37.13 -23.88
N VAL A 925 -40.28 -37.62 -22.68
CA VAL A 925 -40.42 -36.86 -21.43
C VAL A 925 -39.11 -36.83 -20.67
N MET A 926 -38.80 -35.68 -20.09
CA MET A 926 -37.69 -35.49 -19.17
C MET A 926 -38.24 -35.39 -17.75
N ALA A 927 -37.70 -36.18 -16.84
CA ALA A 927 -37.97 -36.11 -15.41
C ALA A 927 -36.77 -35.49 -14.71
N MET A 928 -36.97 -34.44 -13.91
CA MET A 928 -35.88 -33.73 -13.23
C MET A 928 -36.20 -33.55 -11.73
N ASN A 929 -35.23 -33.87 -10.87
CA ASN A 929 -35.22 -33.49 -9.46
C ASN A 929 -33.80 -33.05 -9.07
N GLU A 930 -33.60 -32.72 -7.81
CA GLU A 930 -32.31 -32.24 -7.28
C GLU A 930 -31.18 -33.29 -7.37
N ALA A 931 -31.50 -34.59 -7.54
CA ALA A 931 -30.53 -35.68 -7.67
C ALA A 931 -30.10 -35.98 -9.12
N GLY A 932 -30.77 -35.37 -10.11
CA GLY A 932 -30.41 -35.50 -11.52
C GLY A 932 -31.62 -35.47 -12.44
N PHE A 933 -31.43 -35.97 -13.67
CA PHE A 933 -32.49 -36.07 -14.65
C PHE A 933 -32.49 -37.43 -15.33
N ALA A 934 -33.66 -37.86 -15.80
CA ALA A 934 -33.80 -38.99 -16.70
C ALA A 934 -34.62 -38.59 -17.92
N GLU A 935 -34.27 -39.20 -19.04
CA GLU A 935 -35.01 -39.08 -20.30
C GLU A 935 -35.73 -40.41 -20.58
N SER A 936 -36.97 -40.33 -21.03
CA SER A 936 -37.70 -41.52 -21.45
C SER A 936 -37.15 -42.08 -22.75
N GLY A 937 -37.54 -43.32 -23.02
CA GLY A 937 -37.59 -43.85 -24.38
C GLY A 937 -38.40 -42.97 -25.34
N LEU A 938 -38.22 -43.18 -26.65
CA LEU A 938 -38.87 -42.37 -27.68
C LEU A 938 -40.18 -43.02 -28.16
N VAL A 939 -41.19 -42.20 -28.42
CA VAL A 939 -42.42 -42.61 -29.11
C VAL A 939 -42.49 -41.87 -30.44
N ALA A 940 -42.35 -42.59 -31.55
CA ALA A 940 -42.55 -42.05 -32.89
C ALA A 940 -44.00 -42.23 -33.33
N LEU A 941 -44.60 -41.18 -33.90
CA LEU A 941 -45.96 -41.19 -34.43
C LEU A 941 -45.92 -41.21 -35.96
N ALA A 942 -46.73 -42.07 -36.58
CA ALA A 942 -46.84 -42.18 -38.03
C ALA A 942 -48.29 -42.39 -38.47
N LEU A 943 -48.65 -41.83 -39.62
CA LEU A 943 -49.90 -42.11 -40.31
C LEU A 943 -49.82 -43.48 -41.02
N ALA A 944 -50.84 -44.32 -40.86
CA ALA A 944 -50.94 -45.61 -41.54
C ALA A 944 -51.20 -45.43 -43.04
N GLU A 945 -50.33 -45.98 -43.89
CA GLU A 945 -50.56 -46.04 -45.34
C GLU A 945 -51.57 -47.15 -45.70
N GLU A 946 -52.48 -46.89 -46.66
CA GLU A 946 -53.42 -47.90 -47.18
C GLU A 946 -52.68 -49.06 -47.90
N PRO A 947 -53.05 -50.33 -47.69
CA PRO A 947 -52.27 -51.46 -48.21
C PRO A 947 -52.65 -51.85 -49.64
N ALA A 948 -51.65 -52.23 -50.45
CA ALA A 948 -51.77 -53.05 -51.65
C ALA A 948 -50.45 -53.84 -51.92
N PRO A 949 -50.44 -54.91 -52.74
CA PRO A 949 -50.51 -56.32 -52.37
C PRO A 949 -49.18 -57.13 -52.52
N GLU A 950 -49.10 -58.31 -51.90
CA GLU A 950 -47.97 -59.28 -51.94
C GLU A 950 -47.68 -59.91 -53.32
N PRO A 951 -46.42 -60.37 -53.55
CA PRO A 951 -46.20 -61.78 -53.91
C PRO A 951 -44.96 -62.48 -53.29
N GLU A 952 -45.07 -63.82 -53.20
CA GLU A 952 -44.21 -64.90 -52.64
C GLU A 952 -42.94 -65.30 -53.49
N PRO A 953 -42.24 -66.47 -53.33
CA PRO A 953 -41.26 -66.91 -52.30
C PRO A 953 -39.94 -67.63 -52.82
N SER A 954 -38.99 -67.93 -51.91
CA SER A 954 -38.06 -69.12 -51.84
C SER A 954 -36.83 -69.26 -52.80
N PRO A 955 -35.80 -70.15 -52.58
CA PRO A 955 -35.13 -70.75 -51.39
C PRO A 955 -33.56 -70.73 -51.38
N ASP A 956 -32.97 -70.96 -50.18
CA ASP A 956 -31.76 -71.72 -49.73
C ASP A 956 -30.60 -72.15 -50.70
N PRO A 957 -29.33 -72.27 -50.22
CA PRO A 957 -28.91 -73.50 -49.50
C PRO A 957 -27.80 -73.37 -48.39
N THR A 958 -28.04 -74.04 -47.25
CA THR A 958 -27.25 -75.11 -46.50
C THR A 958 -25.74 -75.39 -46.79
N PRO A 959 -25.00 -76.21 -45.97
CA PRO A 959 -24.88 -76.33 -44.49
C PRO A 959 -23.44 -76.68 -43.93
N ASP A 960 -23.30 -76.62 -42.58
CA ASP A 960 -22.46 -77.45 -41.65
C ASP A 960 -20.90 -77.44 -41.63
N PRO A 961 -20.19 -77.95 -40.57
CA PRO A 961 -20.59 -78.42 -39.22
C PRO A 961 -19.67 -77.98 -38.02
N ALA A 962 -20.03 -78.44 -36.80
CA ALA A 962 -19.52 -78.21 -35.42
C ALA A 962 -18.00 -78.36 -35.12
N PRO A 963 -17.44 -77.85 -33.98
CA PRO A 963 -17.34 -78.67 -32.72
C PRO A 963 -17.18 -77.95 -31.32
N THR A 964 -17.59 -78.65 -30.24
CA THR A 964 -17.10 -78.82 -28.81
C THR A 964 -16.42 -77.72 -27.91
N PRO A 965 -16.38 -77.91 -26.55
CA PRO A 965 -16.32 -76.84 -25.52
C PRO A 965 -14.99 -76.67 -24.70
N ASP A 966 -14.99 -75.62 -23.83
CA ASP A 966 -14.09 -75.15 -22.73
C ASP A 966 -12.80 -74.37 -23.07
N PRO A 967 -12.27 -73.44 -22.22
CA PRO A 967 -12.63 -73.11 -20.82
C PRO A 967 -12.79 -71.60 -20.49
N THR A 968 -13.12 -71.30 -19.23
CA THR A 968 -13.24 -69.98 -18.56
C THR A 968 -12.04 -69.04 -18.81
N PRO A 969 -12.26 -67.75 -19.15
CA PRO A 969 -11.18 -66.76 -19.20
C PRO A 969 -10.92 -66.13 -17.82
N ASP A 970 -9.64 -65.90 -17.53
CA ASP A 970 -9.14 -65.08 -16.42
C ASP A 970 -9.78 -63.68 -16.36
N PRO A 971 -9.84 -63.05 -15.17
CA PRO A 971 -10.39 -61.71 -15.03
C PRO A 971 -9.65 -60.71 -15.93
N ALA A 972 -10.42 -59.96 -16.70
CA ALA A 972 -9.91 -58.91 -17.60
C ALA A 972 -9.04 -57.90 -16.82
N PRO A 973 -7.91 -57.43 -17.39
CA PRO A 973 -7.10 -56.40 -16.76
C PRO A 973 -7.95 -55.14 -16.54
N ALA A 974 -7.74 -54.47 -15.40
CA ALA A 974 -8.42 -53.22 -15.07
C ALA A 974 -8.28 -52.20 -16.23
N PRO A 975 -9.35 -51.45 -16.55
CA PRO A 975 -9.30 -50.47 -17.62
C PRO A 975 -8.22 -49.42 -17.37
N ASP A 976 -7.49 -49.03 -18.42
CA ASP A 976 -6.47 -47.99 -18.34
C ASP A 976 -7.14 -46.61 -18.22
N HIS A 977 -7.10 -46.03 -17.03
CA HIS A 977 -7.72 -44.74 -16.72
C HIS A 977 -7.01 -43.55 -17.39
N THR A 978 -5.82 -43.74 -17.97
CA THR A 978 -5.08 -42.67 -18.68
C THR A 978 -5.56 -42.46 -20.12
N VAL A 979 -6.43 -43.33 -20.63
CA VAL A 979 -7.01 -43.24 -21.98
C VAL A 979 -8.44 -42.72 -21.88
N GLY A 980 -8.69 -41.54 -22.43
CA GLY A 980 -9.92 -40.80 -22.21
C GLY A 980 -10.00 -39.48 -22.97
N THR A 981 -10.95 -38.63 -22.59
CA THR A 981 -11.15 -37.31 -23.20
C THR A 981 -11.53 -36.29 -22.13
N TRP A 982 -10.93 -35.09 -22.21
CA TRP A 982 -11.28 -33.97 -21.33
C TRP A 982 -12.69 -33.47 -21.65
N MET A 983 -13.49 -33.30 -20.61
CA MET A 983 -14.86 -32.79 -20.68
C MET A 983 -14.97 -31.55 -19.76
N ASN A 984 -15.81 -30.60 -20.12
CA ASN A 984 -16.17 -29.45 -19.28
C ASN A 984 -17.67 -29.21 -19.41
N ASP A 985 -18.34 -29.12 -18.26
CA ASP A 985 -19.79 -28.99 -18.12
C ASP A 985 -20.21 -27.64 -17.51
N GLY A 986 -19.27 -26.70 -17.37
CA GLY A 986 -19.48 -25.42 -16.69
C GLY A 986 -19.23 -25.46 -15.18
N ALA A 987 -19.26 -26.63 -14.53
CA ALA A 987 -18.87 -26.81 -13.13
C ALA A 987 -17.36 -27.04 -12.99
N GLY A 988 -16.74 -27.72 -13.95
CA GLY A 988 -15.29 -27.89 -13.97
C GLY A 988 -14.81 -28.79 -15.11
N TRP A 989 -13.49 -28.92 -15.25
CA TRP A 989 -12.88 -29.88 -16.16
C TRP A 989 -12.82 -31.26 -15.52
N TRP A 990 -13.17 -32.33 -16.24
CA TRP A 990 -13.08 -33.71 -15.78
C TRP A 990 -12.60 -34.66 -16.89
N TRP A 991 -12.08 -35.83 -16.51
CA TRP A 991 -11.50 -36.79 -17.45
C TRP A 991 -12.42 -38.00 -17.65
N LYS A 992 -13.02 -38.12 -18.84
CA LYS A 992 -13.87 -39.26 -19.19
C LYS A 992 -13.01 -40.43 -19.68
N ILE A 993 -13.07 -41.56 -18.99
CA ILE A 993 -12.27 -42.75 -19.34
C ILE A 993 -12.94 -43.48 -20.51
N SER A 994 -12.18 -43.82 -21.55
CA SER A 994 -12.72 -44.40 -22.80
C SER A 994 -13.40 -45.76 -22.60
N ALA A 995 -13.00 -46.52 -21.59
CA ALA A 995 -13.60 -47.80 -21.21
C ALA A 995 -14.88 -47.67 -20.33
N GLY A 996 -15.30 -46.44 -20.02
CA GLY A 996 -16.44 -46.14 -19.15
C GLY A 996 -16.02 -45.52 -17.80
N GLY A 997 -16.85 -44.62 -17.26
CA GLY A 997 -16.56 -43.87 -16.04
C GLY A 997 -15.74 -42.59 -16.28
N TYR A 998 -15.24 -42.01 -15.19
CA TYR A 998 -14.41 -40.81 -15.20
C TYR A 998 -13.45 -40.82 -14.01
N ALA A 999 -12.36 -40.06 -14.11
CA ALA A 999 -11.35 -39.99 -13.07
C ALA A 999 -11.88 -39.32 -11.80
N LYS A 1000 -11.81 -39.98 -10.64
CA LYS A 1000 -12.34 -39.46 -9.36
C LYS A 1000 -11.50 -39.91 -8.18
N ASN A 1001 -11.22 -38.99 -7.25
CA ASN A 1001 -10.34 -39.21 -6.09
C ASN A 1001 -8.94 -39.74 -6.42
N GLU A 1002 -8.50 -39.58 -7.66
CA GLU A 1002 -7.27 -40.17 -8.18
C GLU A 1002 -6.34 -39.13 -8.81
N THR A 1003 -5.13 -39.57 -9.13
CA THR A 1003 -4.10 -38.76 -9.77
C THR A 1003 -3.67 -39.46 -11.05
N LEU A 1004 -3.78 -38.76 -12.17
CA LEU A 1004 -3.46 -39.30 -13.49
C LEU A 1004 -2.37 -38.48 -14.16
N THR A 1005 -1.46 -39.16 -14.84
CA THR A 1005 -0.49 -38.52 -15.73
C THR A 1005 -1.03 -38.54 -17.15
N LEU A 1006 -1.53 -37.40 -17.62
CA LEU A 1006 -2.19 -37.25 -18.91
C LEU A 1006 -1.34 -36.34 -19.80
N GLY A 1007 -0.94 -36.85 -20.98
CA GLY A 1007 -0.12 -36.07 -21.91
C GLY A 1007 1.21 -35.56 -21.31
N GLY A 1008 1.79 -36.32 -20.37
CA GLY A 1008 3.04 -35.97 -19.68
C GLY A 1008 2.89 -35.03 -18.47
N ASN A 1009 1.68 -34.56 -18.15
CA ASN A 1009 1.40 -33.70 -16.99
C ASN A 1009 0.59 -34.46 -15.93
N VAL A 1010 0.83 -34.15 -14.66
CA VAL A 1010 0.13 -34.78 -13.53
C VAL A 1010 -1.08 -33.94 -13.13
N TYR A 1011 -2.25 -34.57 -13.06
CA TYR A 1011 -3.53 -33.95 -12.68
C TYR A 1011 -4.13 -34.66 -11.47
N ARG A 1012 -4.78 -33.91 -10.59
CA ARG A 1012 -5.52 -34.44 -9.44
C ARG A 1012 -7.01 -34.20 -9.62
N PHE A 1013 -7.81 -35.23 -9.39
CA PHE A 1013 -9.27 -35.15 -9.45
C PHE A 1013 -9.88 -35.28 -8.06
N ASP A 1014 -10.89 -34.48 -7.78
CA ASP A 1014 -11.61 -34.48 -6.51
C ASP A 1014 -12.60 -35.65 -6.41
N GLN A 1015 -13.38 -35.66 -5.32
CA GLN A 1015 -14.39 -36.67 -5.08
C GLN A 1015 -15.60 -36.58 -6.01
N ASN A 1016 -15.73 -35.57 -6.84
CA ASN A 1016 -16.79 -35.44 -7.84
C ASN A 1016 -16.24 -35.67 -9.26
N GLY A 1017 -14.93 -35.90 -9.38
CA GLY A 1017 -14.21 -36.14 -10.63
C GLY A 1017 -13.72 -34.89 -11.35
N TYR A 1018 -13.81 -33.73 -10.69
CA TYR A 1018 -13.33 -32.48 -11.24
C TYR A 1018 -11.85 -32.28 -10.96
N MET A 1019 -11.16 -31.74 -11.95
CA MET A 1019 -9.75 -31.43 -11.94
C MET A 1019 -9.48 -30.26 -10.99
N LEU A 1020 -8.57 -30.48 -10.04
CA LEU A 1020 -8.16 -29.49 -9.06
C LEU A 1020 -7.10 -28.54 -9.64
N THR A 1021 -7.18 -27.28 -9.23
CA THR A 1021 -6.20 -26.22 -9.54
C THR A 1021 -5.76 -25.54 -8.24
N GLY A 1022 -4.67 -24.78 -8.28
CA GLY A 1022 -4.12 -24.10 -7.11
C GLY A 1022 -3.36 -25.03 -6.17
N TRP A 1023 -3.30 -24.66 -4.88
CA TRP A 1023 -2.70 -25.51 -3.85
C TRP A 1023 -3.62 -26.67 -3.51
N VAL A 1024 -3.09 -27.88 -3.63
CA VAL A 1024 -3.83 -29.11 -3.34
C VAL A 1024 -3.04 -29.93 -2.33
N TYR A 1025 -3.69 -30.25 -1.21
CA TYR A 1025 -3.12 -31.11 -0.19
C TYR A 1025 -3.60 -32.54 -0.36
N TRP A 1026 -2.68 -33.47 -0.55
CA TRP A 1026 -3.02 -34.89 -0.55
C TRP A 1026 -1.80 -35.75 -0.17
N ASP A 1027 -2.09 -36.90 0.44
CA ASP A 1027 -1.06 -37.85 0.90
C ASP A 1027 0.01 -37.18 1.78
N GLY A 1028 -0.45 -36.29 2.68
CA GLY A 1028 0.40 -35.62 3.66
C GLY A 1028 1.27 -34.48 3.13
N VAL A 1029 1.18 -34.09 1.85
CA VAL A 1029 2.00 -33.02 1.28
C VAL A 1029 1.21 -32.06 0.39
N TRP A 1030 1.62 -30.80 0.39
CA TRP A 1030 1.09 -29.76 -0.49
C TRP A 1030 1.76 -29.82 -1.86
N ARG A 1031 0.97 -29.66 -2.93
CA ARG A 1031 1.44 -29.50 -4.31
C ARG A 1031 0.67 -28.37 -4.98
N TYR A 1032 1.24 -27.76 -6.01
CA TYR A 1032 0.58 -26.69 -6.74
C TYR A 1032 0.21 -27.14 -8.16
N HIS A 1033 -1.02 -26.87 -8.57
CA HIS A 1033 -1.54 -27.10 -9.91
C HIS A 1033 -1.84 -25.74 -10.56
N ASN A 1034 -1.35 -25.53 -11.78
CA ASN A 1034 -1.58 -24.26 -12.48
C ASN A 1034 -3.06 -24.11 -12.91
N GLY A 1035 -3.40 -22.99 -13.58
CA GLY A 1035 -4.78 -22.73 -14.04
C GLY A 1035 -5.31 -23.73 -15.07
N ALA A 1036 -4.44 -24.55 -15.67
CA ALA A 1036 -4.83 -25.67 -16.54
C ALA A 1036 -4.89 -27.01 -15.77
N GLY A 1037 -4.68 -27.01 -14.45
CA GLY A 1037 -4.70 -28.18 -13.56
C GLY A 1037 -3.45 -29.06 -13.63
N ALA A 1038 -2.43 -28.67 -14.39
CA ALA A 1038 -1.17 -29.40 -14.44
C ALA A 1038 -0.32 -29.09 -13.21
N GLN A 1039 0.20 -30.13 -12.55
CA GLN A 1039 1.11 -30.00 -11.43
C GLN A 1039 2.39 -29.26 -11.82
N VAL A 1040 2.78 -28.28 -11.00
CA VAL A 1040 4.01 -27.50 -11.15
C VAL A 1040 5.11 -28.12 -10.31
N THR A 1041 6.34 -28.08 -10.81
CA THR A 1041 7.56 -28.44 -10.07
C THR A 1041 8.62 -27.34 -10.21
N GLY A 1042 9.60 -27.32 -9.31
CA GLY A 1042 10.64 -26.30 -9.26
C GLY A 1042 10.21 -24.99 -8.60
N TRP A 1043 10.86 -23.89 -8.98
CA TRP A 1043 10.59 -22.56 -8.47
C TRP A 1043 9.28 -22.01 -9.02
N VAL A 1044 8.40 -21.54 -8.14
CA VAL A 1044 7.13 -20.90 -8.51
C VAL A 1044 6.95 -19.59 -7.74
N ASN A 1045 6.51 -18.54 -8.44
CA ASN A 1045 6.17 -17.26 -7.84
C ASN A 1045 4.65 -17.07 -7.88
N LEU A 1046 4.04 -16.99 -6.71
CA LEU A 1046 2.60 -16.83 -6.55
C LEU A 1046 2.36 -15.56 -5.72
N GLY A 1047 1.76 -14.54 -6.35
CA GLY A 1047 1.40 -13.29 -5.67
C GLY A 1047 2.60 -12.56 -5.03
N GLY A 1048 3.80 -12.66 -5.63
CA GLY A 1048 5.02 -12.04 -5.11
C GLY A 1048 5.78 -12.89 -4.09
N SER A 1049 5.26 -14.05 -3.71
CA SER A 1049 5.94 -15.00 -2.82
C SER A 1049 6.53 -16.15 -3.62
N TRP A 1050 7.79 -16.50 -3.33
CA TRP A 1050 8.48 -17.61 -3.97
C TRP A 1050 8.29 -18.90 -3.16
N PHE A 1051 8.03 -20.00 -3.85
CA PHE A 1051 7.97 -21.35 -3.31
C PHE A 1051 8.88 -22.27 -4.12
N TYR A 1052 9.27 -23.39 -3.52
CA TYR A 1052 9.98 -24.44 -4.23
C TYR A 1052 9.25 -25.76 -4.08
N LEU A 1053 8.89 -26.35 -5.21
CA LEU A 1053 8.24 -27.65 -5.32
C LEU A 1053 9.28 -28.65 -5.80
N THR A 1054 9.43 -29.80 -5.13
CA THR A 1054 10.45 -30.79 -5.50
C THR A 1054 10.28 -31.22 -6.96
N PRO A 1055 11.35 -31.21 -7.78
CA PRO A 1055 11.28 -31.63 -9.18
C PRO A 1055 10.71 -33.04 -9.38
N GLU A 1056 10.97 -33.95 -8.44
CA GLU A 1056 10.61 -35.36 -8.54
C GLU A 1056 9.15 -35.65 -8.17
N THR A 1057 8.60 -34.90 -7.21
CA THR A 1057 7.28 -35.23 -6.61
C THR A 1057 6.30 -34.07 -6.55
N GLY A 1058 6.72 -32.85 -6.91
CA GLY A 1058 5.92 -31.62 -6.82
C GLY A 1058 5.58 -31.19 -5.39
N ALA A 1059 6.21 -31.81 -4.38
CA ALA A 1059 5.93 -31.54 -2.98
C ALA A 1059 6.53 -30.20 -2.57
N MET A 1060 5.74 -29.40 -1.87
CA MET A 1060 6.17 -28.12 -1.33
C MET A 1060 7.23 -28.31 -0.25
N VAL A 1061 8.35 -27.62 -0.42
CA VAL A 1061 9.44 -27.64 0.56
C VAL A 1061 9.18 -26.66 1.69
N THR A 1062 9.55 -27.07 2.91
CA THR A 1062 9.60 -26.22 4.11
C THR A 1062 10.95 -26.41 4.80
N GLY A 1063 11.38 -25.44 5.60
CA GLY A 1063 12.65 -25.44 6.31
C GLY A 1063 13.86 -25.18 5.42
N TRP A 1064 15.05 -25.56 5.90
CA TRP A 1064 16.31 -25.45 5.18
C TRP A 1064 16.37 -26.43 4.01
N GLN A 1065 16.59 -25.91 2.81
CA GLN A 1065 16.73 -26.73 1.60
C GLN A 1065 17.92 -26.27 0.78
N MET A 1066 18.72 -27.23 0.32
CA MET A 1066 19.74 -26.99 -0.68
C MET A 1066 19.12 -27.13 -2.07
N VAL A 1067 19.16 -26.05 -2.85
CA VAL A 1067 18.65 -25.98 -4.22
C VAL A 1067 19.80 -25.57 -5.13
N GLY A 1068 20.24 -26.49 -5.99
CA GLY A 1068 21.50 -26.33 -6.71
C GLY A 1068 22.69 -26.38 -5.75
N ASP A 1069 23.51 -25.32 -5.74
CA ASP A 1069 24.69 -25.16 -4.88
C ASP A 1069 24.47 -24.17 -3.71
N LYS A 1070 23.22 -23.73 -3.49
CA LYS A 1070 22.88 -22.72 -2.48
C LYS A 1070 21.83 -23.22 -1.50
N TRP A 1071 21.94 -22.76 -0.26
CA TRP A 1071 20.95 -22.98 0.78
C TRP A 1071 19.88 -21.90 0.77
N PHE A 1072 18.63 -22.30 0.93
CA PHE A 1072 17.46 -21.45 1.08
C PHE A 1072 16.69 -21.90 2.32
N PHE A 1073 15.88 -21.01 2.89
CA PHE A 1073 14.95 -21.37 3.94
C PHE A 1073 13.52 -21.07 3.52
N PHE A 1074 12.64 -22.04 3.65
CA PHE A 1074 11.21 -21.90 3.39
C PHE A 1074 10.45 -21.95 4.72
N ALA A 1075 9.51 -21.03 4.93
CA ALA A 1075 8.65 -21.02 6.10
C ALA A 1075 7.73 -22.26 6.12
N SER A 1076 7.00 -22.48 7.22
CA SER A 1076 6.09 -23.63 7.37
C SER A 1076 4.96 -23.64 6.32
N ASN A 1077 4.60 -22.48 5.78
CA ASN A 1077 3.66 -22.33 4.66
C ASN A 1077 4.34 -22.41 3.27
N GLY A 1078 5.63 -22.74 3.21
CA GLY A 1078 6.39 -22.93 1.97
C GLY A 1078 6.96 -21.65 1.34
N VAL A 1079 6.74 -20.47 1.93
CA VAL A 1079 7.28 -19.21 1.40
C VAL A 1079 8.78 -19.12 1.64
N MET A 1080 9.55 -18.81 0.60
CA MET A 1080 10.99 -18.57 0.68
C MET A 1080 11.28 -17.29 1.48
N MET A 1081 12.10 -17.41 2.51
CA MET A 1081 12.50 -16.30 3.37
C MET A 1081 13.64 -15.49 2.73
N THR A 1082 13.70 -14.19 3.04
CA THR A 1082 14.82 -13.28 2.73
C THR A 1082 15.15 -12.44 3.97
N GLY A 1083 16.35 -11.85 4.02
CA GLY A 1083 16.82 -11.04 5.15
C GLY A 1083 17.30 -11.87 6.34
N TRP A 1084 17.31 -11.26 7.53
CA TRP A 1084 17.74 -11.92 8.76
C TRP A 1084 16.75 -13.01 9.20
N LEU A 1085 17.26 -14.22 9.43
CA LEU A 1085 16.51 -15.38 9.88
C LEU A 1085 17.06 -15.86 11.22
N TYR A 1086 16.23 -15.90 12.26
CA TYR A 1086 16.57 -16.55 13.52
C TYR A 1086 15.93 -17.92 13.59
N THR A 1087 16.75 -18.97 13.63
CA THR A 1087 16.26 -20.35 13.72
C THR A 1087 17.25 -21.22 14.48
N SER A 1088 16.73 -22.20 15.23
CA SER A 1088 17.53 -23.10 16.07
C SER A 1088 18.52 -22.37 17.01
N GLY A 1089 18.12 -21.21 17.53
CA GLY A 1089 18.94 -20.41 18.45
C GLY A 1089 20.07 -19.62 17.81
N THR A 1090 20.12 -19.52 16.47
CA THR A 1090 21.20 -18.87 15.72
C THR A 1090 20.64 -17.94 14.65
N TRP A 1091 21.33 -16.82 14.41
CA TRP A 1091 21.00 -15.89 13.32
C TRP A 1091 21.70 -16.29 12.02
N TYR A 1092 20.97 -16.17 10.91
CA TYR A 1092 21.41 -16.36 9.53
C TYR A 1092 20.97 -15.15 8.71
N TYR A 1093 21.60 -14.93 7.57
CA TYR A 1093 21.17 -13.91 6.62
C TYR A 1093 20.93 -14.54 5.26
N LEU A 1094 19.74 -14.32 4.71
CA LEU A 1094 19.36 -14.73 3.38
C LEU A 1094 19.37 -13.49 2.49
N ASP A 1095 20.15 -13.53 1.41
CA ASP A 1095 20.24 -12.44 0.44
C ASP A 1095 18.88 -12.12 -0.18
N PRO A 1096 18.74 -10.99 -0.90
CA PRO A 1096 17.49 -10.68 -1.61
C PRO A 1096 17.03 -11.76 -2.61
N SER A 1097 17.94 -12.63 -3.06
CA SER A 1097 17.60 -13.81 -3.88
C SER A 1097 17.11 -15.01 -3.07
N GLY A 1098 17.06 -14.92 -1.74
CA GLY A 1098 16.76 -16.01 -0.80
C GLY A 1098 17.92 -16.93 -0.43
N ALA A 1099 19.08 -16.76 -1.07
CA ALA A 1099 20.24 -17.60 -0.83
C ALA A 1099 20.92 -17.24 0.49
N MET A 1100 21.33 -18.25 1.26
CA MET A 1100 22.03 -18.04 2.53
C MET A 1100 23.43 -17.46 2.30
N HIS A 1101 23.70 -16.33 2.94
CA HIS A 1101 24.97 -15.64 2.87
C HIS A 1101 26.00 -16.30 3.80
N THR A 1102 27.23 -16.48 3.32
CA THR A 1102 28.40 -16.93 4.09
C THR A 1102 29.54 -15.91 3.98
N GLY A 1103 30.44 -15.85 4.97
CA GLY A 1103 31.53 -14.88 5.00
C GLY A 1103 31.09 -13.47 5.41
N TRP A 1104 31.85 -12.47 4.98
CA TRP A 1104 31.67 -11.07 5.38
C TRP A 1104 30.43 -10.44 4.75
N LEU A 1105 29.58 -9.85 5.60
CA LEU A 1105 28.35 -9.19 5.20
C LEU A 1105 28.40 -7.72 5.65
N GLN A 1106 28.21 -6.78 4.71
CA GLN A 1106 28.12 -5.35 5.02
C GLN A 1106 26.68 -4.88 4.93
N MET A 1107 26.19 -4.27 6.00
CA MET A 1107 24.86 -3.65 6.05
C MET A 1107 24.98 -2.21 6.56
N GLY A 1108 24.89 -1.25 5.64
CA GLY A 1108 25.16 0.15 5.93
C GLY A 1108 26.61 0.37 6.38
N SER A 1109 26.81 1.03 7.52
CA SER A 1109 28.13 1.23 8.14
C SER A 1109 28.61 0.06 9.00
N HIS A 1110 27.81 -1.01 9.14
CA HIS A 1110 28.13 -2.13 10.01
C HIS A 1110 28.56 -3.37 9.22
N TRP A 1111 29.53 -4.09 9.77
CA TRP A 1111 30.03 -5.35 9.22
C TRP A 1111 29.64 -6.51 10.14
N TYR A 1112 29.32 -7.63 9.54
CA TYR A 1112 28.97 -8.90 10.18
C TYR A 1112 29.81 -10.00 9.54
N LEU A 1113 29.99 -11.11 10.26
CA LEU A 1113 30.67 -12.29 9.73
C LEU A 1113 29.78 -13.52 9.89
N MET A 1114 29.41 -14.11 8.76
CA MET A 1114 28.67 -15.36 8.68
C MET A 1114 29.66 -16.52 8.53
N SER A 1115 29.48 -17.60 9.29
CA SER A 1115 30.31 -18.80 9.17
C SER A 1115 30.07 -19.52 7.84
N ASP A 1116 30.85 -20.58 7.56
CA ASP A 1116 30.61 -21.45 6.40
C ASP A 1116 29.26 -22.17 6.46
N SER A 1117 28.68 -22.30 7.66
CA SER A 1117 27.31 -22.80 7.86
C SER A 1117 26.24 -21.70 7.80
N GLY A 1118 26.62 -20.46 7.47
CA GLY A 1118 25.76 -19.28 7.46
C GLY A 1118 25.41 -18.72 8.85
N ALA A 1119 25.96 -19.28 9.92
CA ALA A 1119 25.68 -18.82 11.28
C ALA A 1119 26.39 -17.49 11.57
N MET A 1120 25.67 -16.51 12.10
CA MET A 1120 26.23 -15.22 12.50
C MET A 1120 27.25 -15.39 13.63
N THR A 1121 28.44 -14.86 13.42
CA THR A 1121 29.53 -14.92 14.40
C THR A 1121 29.32 -13.85 15.48
N ILE A 1122 29.51 -14.26 16.73
CA ILE A 1122 29.57 -13.36 17.91
C ILE A 1122 30.84 -13.64 18.71
N GLY A 1123 31.30 -12.64 19.47
CA GLY A 1123 32.48 -12.73 20.31
C GLY A 1123 33.80 -12.63 19.54
N TRP A 1124 34.88 -13.15 20.15
CA TRP A 1124 36.23 -13.12 19.60
C TRP A 1124 36.40 -14.13 18.46
N LYS A 1125 36.91 -13.66 17.32
CA LYS A 1125 37.16 -14.50 16.14
C LYS A 1125 38.54 -14.24 15.54
N PRO A 1126 39.41 -15.26 15.42
CA PRO A 1126 40.66 -15.14 14.68
C PRO A 1126 40.40 -15.35 13.18
N LEU A 1127 40.92 -14.45 12.35
CA LEU A 1127 40.91 -14.56 10.89
C LEU A 1127 42.33 -14.32 10.37
N GLY A 1128 43.01 -15.40 9.98
CA GLY A 1128 44.44 -15.36 9.66
C GLY A 1128 45.27 -15.04 10.91
N SER A 1129 46.16 -14.04 10.81
CA SER A 1129 46.99 -13.56 11.92
C SER A 1129 46.32 -12.49 12.79
N THR A 1130 45.08 -12.09 12.47
CA THR A 1130 44.40 -10.94 13.08
C THR A 1130 43.17 -11.38 13.86
N TRP A 1131 42.93 -10.74 14.99
CA TRP A 1131 41.73 -10.95 15.81
C TRP A 1131 40.69 -9.87 15.55
N TYR A 1132 39.42 -10.28 15.56
CA TYR A 1132 38.24 -9.45 15.44
C TYR A 1132 37.31 -9.73 16.63
N TYR A 1133 36.45 -8.77 16.95
CA TYR A 1133 35.40 -8.95 17.95
C TYR A 1133 34.04 -8.56 17.37
N PHE A 1134 33.04 -9.41 17.59
CA PHE A 1134 31.66 -9.17 17.18
C PHE A 1134 30.79 -9.07 18.43
N GLY A 1135 30.00 -7.99 18.55
CA GLY A 1135 29.10 -7.79 19.68
C GLY A 1135 27.98 -8.82 19.74
N ALA A 1136 27.12 -8.74 20.76
CA ALA A 1136 25.96 -9.66 20.90
C ALA A 1136 24.97 -9.55 19.72
N SER A 1137 24.93 -8.39 19.05
CA SER A 1137 24.17 -8.14 17.82
C SER A 1137 24.86 -8.67 16.55
N GLY A 1138 26.05 -9.27 16.65
CA GLY A 1138 26.86 -9.72 15.52
C GLY A 1138 27.64 -8.62 14.81
N GLN A 1139 27.52 -7.37 15.24
CA GLN A 1139 28.25 -6.24 14.65
C GLN A 1139 29.74 -6.29 14.99
N MET A 1140 30.58 -6.13 13.98
CA MET A 1140 32.03 -6.02 14.11
C MET A 1140 32.40 -4.75 14.88
N ALA A 1141 33.20 -4.91 15.93
CA ALA A 1141 33.75 -3.82 16.71
C ALA A 1141 34.74 -2.97 15.89
N THR A 1142 34.65 -1.66 16.05
CA THR A 1142 35.65 -0.68 15.61
C THR A 1142 35.89 0.33 16.72
N GLY A 1143 37.04 1.00 16.71
CA GLY A 1143 37.43 1.98 17.73
C GLY A 1143 37.70 1.35 19.10
N TRP A 1144 37.60 2.17 20.16
CA TRP A 1144 37.78 1.75 21.55
C TRP A 1144 36.61 0.90 22.05
N GLN A 1145 36.91 -0.26 22.63
CA GLN A 1145 35.91 -1.17 23.19
C GLN A 1145 36.36 -1.71 24.54
N GLN A 1146 35.44 -1.81 25.49
CA GLN A 1146 35.69 -2.45 26.79
C GLN A 1146 35.07 -3.84 26.79
N ILE A 1147 35.92 -4.89 26.85
CA ILE A 1147 35.50 -6.29 26.74
C ILE A 1147 36.06 -7.06 27.93
N GLY A 1148 35.18 -7.65 28.75
CA GLY A 1148 35.60 -8.40 29.94
C GLY A 1148 36.41 -7.56 30.95
N GLY A 1149 36.11 -6.25 31.05
CA GLY A 1149 36.77 -5.32 31.96
C GLY A 1149 38.10 -4.71 31.45
N ALA A 1150 38.64 -5.18 30.33
CA ALA A 1150 39.83 -4.62 29.69
C ALA A 1150 39.47 -3.78 28.46
N TRP A 1151 40.27 -2.76 28.17
CA TRP A 1151 40.12 -1.94 26.97
C TRP A 1151 40.94 -2.50 25.80
N TYR A 1152 40.33 -2.48 24.62
CA TYR A 1152 40.91 -2.86 23.35
C TYR A 1152 40.65 -1.75 22.33
N TYR A 1153 41.47 -1.68 21.29
CA TYR A 1153 41.22 -0.83 20.15
C TYR A 1153 41.18 -1.66 18.87
N PHE A 1154 40.14 -1.44 18.08
CA PHE A 1154 39.95 -2.05 16.77
C PHE A 1154 40.08 -0.99 15.69
N GLY A 1155 40.87 -1.26 14.65
CA GLY A 1155 41.03 -0.36 13.51
C GLY A 1155 39.71 -0.13 12.77
N THR A 1156 39.74 0.76 11.76
CA THR A 1156 38.57 0.99 10.90
C THR A 1156 38.17 -0.25 10.10
N GLY A 1157 39.10 -1.19 9.89
CA GLY A 1157 38.84 -2.50 9.30
C GLY A 1157 38.38 -3.55 10.32
N GLY A 1158 38.26 -3.21 11.60
CA GLY A 1158 37.88 -4.12 12.69
C GLY A 1158 39.02 -4.99 13.23
N ASP A 1159 40.24 -4.79 12.75
CA ASP A 1159 41.43 -5.48 13.20
C ASP A 1159 41.84 -5.03 14.60
N MET A 1160 41.99 -5.98 15.52
CA MET A 1160 42.47 -5.71 16.88
C MET A 1160 43.94 -5.28 16.85
N TYR A 1161 44.24 -4.13 17.44
CA TYR A 1161 45.61 -3.62 17.54
C TYR A 1161 46.41 -4.37 18.60
N THR A 1162 47.69 -4.64 18.31
CA THR A 1162 48.68 -5.21 19.24
C THR A 1162 50.00 -4.46 19.10
N GLY A 1163 50.76 -4.29 20.18
CA GLY A 1163 51.96 -3.45 20.16
C GLY A 1163 51.63 -1.96 20.14
N GLY A 1164 52.52 -1.13 19.57
CA GLY A 1164 52.43 0.32 19.62
C GLY A 1164 51.75 0.94 18.39
N HIS A 1165 50.75 1.80 18.60
CA HIS A 1165 49.97 2.45 17.54
C HIS A 1165 49.66 3.93 17.85
N TRP A 1166 49.59 4.75 16.80
CA TRP A 1166 49.01 6.09 16.87
C TRP A 1166 47.49 6.01 16.69
N ILE A 1167 46.74 6.60 17.62
CA ILE A 1167 45.28 6.73 17.55
C ILE A 1167 44.94 8.21 17.73
N GLY A 1168 44.45 8.84 16.67
CA GLY A 1168 44.39 10.31 16.60
C GLY A 1168 45.80 10.91 16.68
N TRP A 1169 46.02 11.80 17.66
CA TRP A 1169 47.32 12.47 17.89
C TRP A 1169 48.12 11.87 19.06
N ARG A 1170 47.71 10.73 19.62
CA ARG A 1170 48.33 10.12 20.80
C ARG A 1170 48.81 8.69 20.52
N TRP A 1171 49.96 8.32 21.09
CA TRP A 1171 50.54 6.98 21.02
C TRP A 1171 50.00 6.09 22.15
N TYR A 1172 49.60 4.87 21.81
CA TYR A 1172 49.09 3.85 22.73
C TYR A 1172 49.84 2.52 22.54
N THR A 1173 49.99 1.76 23.62
CA THR A 1173 50.62 0.44 23.60
C THR A 1173 49.64 -0.63 24.09
N PHE A 1174 49.50 -1.68 23.28
CA PHE A 1174 48.65 -2.83 23.54
C PHE A 1174 49.51 -4.09 23.71
N GLY A 1175 49.08 -5.00 24.58
CA GLY A 1175 49.70 -6.31 24.77
C GLY A 1175 49.59 -7.19 23.52
N SER A 1176 50.26 -8.35 23.53
CA SER A 1176 50.12 -9.36 22.48
C SER A 1176 48.72 -9.99 22.43
N ASP A 1177 47.95 -9.86 23.52
CA ASP A 1177 46.55 -10.23 23.62
C ASP A 1177 45.59 -9.07 23.29
N GLY A 1178 46.13 -7.91 22.86
CA GLY A 1178 45.37 -6.73 22.45
C GLY A 1178 44.91 -5.81 23.59
N ARG A 1179 45.15 -6.18 24.85
CA ARG A 1179 44.75 -5.35 25.99
C ARG A 1179 45.57 -4.07 26.06
N TRP A 1180 44.90 -2.95 26.24
CA TRP A 1180 45.57 -1.67 26.50
C TRP A 1180 46.33 -1.73 27.84
N LEU A 1181 47.61 -1.36 27.82
CA LEU A 1181 48.51 -1.50 28.97
C LEU A 1181 48.56 -0.27 29.90
N GLY A 1182 47.74 0.76 29.65
CA GLY A 1182 47.69 2.01 30.43
C GLY A 1182 48.50 3.16 29.84
#